data_AF-A0A8T0S0I7-F1
#
_entry.id   AF-A0A8T0S0I7-F1
#
_cell.length_a   1.000
_cell.length_b   1.000
_cell.length_c   1.000
_cell.angle_alpha   90.00
_cell.angle_beta   90.00
_cell.angle_gamma   90.00
#
_symmetry.space_group_name_H-M   'P 1'
#
loop_
_entity.id
_entity.type
_entity.pdbx_description
1 polymer ?
#
loop_
_entity_poly.entity_id
_entity_poly.type
_entity_poly.pdbx_seq_one_letter_code
_entity_poly.pdbx_strand_id
1 'polypeptide(L)'
;MFSRSYTNLLDLANGNLSALDYCGGGGGTGGGGGGGGRPPRARRMQRTSTTPGTFADLDEDRAGSVASDAQSSLAGDRLIVVANTLPVRGERRPDGRGWSFSWDEDSLLFHLRDGLPDDMDMEVLYVGSLHADVPPADQDDVAQALLDRFRCIPAFLPKDLCDRFYHGFCKQTLWPLIHYMLPYSADHGGRFDRSHWEAYVLANKLFSQRVIEVLNPEDDYVWIHDYHLLALPSFLRRRFNRLRIGFFLHSPFPSSELYRSLPVRDEILKSLLNCDLIGFHTFDYARHFLSCCSRMLGIDYQSKRGYIGLDYFGRTVGIKIMPVGINMEHLQSLLQQPDLERKVAELRNQFSRKTVLLGVDDMDIFKGIDLKILAFEQMLKAHPKWQGRAVLVQIANPKGGSRKELEELQAKIEQSCKRINDQFGRPGYSPVVLVNRALSSVKRMAYYTIAECVVVTAVRDGMNLTPYEYIVCRQGIPGLDGSGGDRPRGKSMLVVSEFIGCSPSLSGAIRVNPWNIESTAEAMHESIASSDNEKQLRHEKHYRYVSSHDVAYWSKSFIHDFERSCRDHFRRRCWGIGLGFGFRVVALDRNFKKLTVDSIVADYKKSKSRVILLDYDGTLVPQTTIDKTPNETIVSMMNTLCADKKNVVFIVSGRGRDSLEKWFYSCPELGIAAEHGYFMRKFGTYLNSCLCLQMDQR
;
A
#
# COMPACT_ATOMS: atom_id res chain seq x y z
N MET A 1 -29.57 0.78 18.23
CA MET A 1 -28.82 1.89 18.87
C MET A 1 -27.43 1.91 18.28
N PHE A 2 -27.13 2.84 17.39
CA PHE A 2 -25.75 3.08 16.95
C PHE A 2 -25.05 3.90 18.04
N SER A 3 -23.91 3.41 18.53
CA SER A 3 -23.05 4.18 19.44
C SER A 3 -22.70 5.52 18.78
N ARG A 4 -22.66 6.62 19.56
CA ARG A 4 -22.22 7.96 19.10
C ARG A 4 -20.86 7.95 18.38
N SER A 5 -20.05 6.90 18.58
CA SER A 5 -18.76 6.70 17.91
C SER A 5 -18.84 6.10 16.50
N TYR A 6 -19.92 5.40 16.12
CA TYR A 6 -20.13 4.96 14.73
C TYR A 6 -20.56 6.13 13.82
N THR A 7 -21.26 7.10 14.38
CA THR A 7 -21.65 8.34 13.70
C THR A 7 -20.43 9.14 13.26
N ASN A 8 -19.40 9.30 14.10
CA ASN A 8 -18.17 10.02 13.74
C ASN A 8 -17.40 9.38 12.57
N LEU A 9 -17.38 8.05 12.46
CA LEU A 9 -16.76 7.38 11.31
C LEU A 9 -17.61 7.58 10.06
N LEU A 10 -18.94 7.49 10.20
CA LEU A 10 -19.84 7.80 9.10
C LEU A 10 -19.68 9.26 8.68
N ASP A 11 -19.52 10.23 9.58
CA ASP A 11 -19.36 11.66 9.23
C ASP A 11 -17.98 11.96 8.62
N LEU A 12 -16.90 11.43 9.18
CA LEU A 12 -15.55 11.50 8.61
C LEU A 12 -15.51 10.89 7.22
N ALA A 13 -16.15 9.73 7.06
CA ALA A 13 -16.28 9.07 5.78
C ALA A 13 -17.24 9.84 4.86
N ASN A 14 -18.38 10.35 5.31
CA ASN A 14 -19.41 11.01 4.50
C ASN A 14 -19.03 12.43 4.05
N GLY A 15 -17.92 12.97 4.54
CA GLY A 15 -17.41 14.26 4.08
C GLY A 15 -17.85 15.46 4.94
N ASN A 16 -18.68 15.26 5.96
CA ASN A 16 -19.17 16.35 6.82
C ASN A 16 -18.15 16.66 7.92
N LEU A 17 -17.63 17.88 7.92
CA LEU A 17 -16.77 18.45 8.96
C LEU A 17 -17.57 19.53 9.68
N SER A 18 -18.34 19.14 10.68
CA SER A 18 -18.95 20.06 11.62
C SER A 18 -19.09 19.36 12.97
N ALA A 19 -18.03 19.43 13.79
CA ALA A 19 -18.02 19.39 15.26
C ALA A 19 -16.68 18.82 15.76
N LEU A 20 -15.62 19.62 15.68
CA LEU A 20 -14.47 19.50 16.56
C LEU A 20 -14.09 20.93 16.96
N ASP A 21 -14.88 21.51 17.87
CA ASP A 21 -14.55 22.77 18.53
C ASP A 21 -13.31 22.56 19.39
N TYR A 22 -12.18 23.09 18.95
CA TYR A 22 -11.04 23.32 19.83
C TYR A 22 -11.29 24.60 20.63
N CYS A 23 -11.58 24.44 21.91
CA CYS A 23 -11.61 25.53 22.88
C CYS A 23 -10.22 26.15 23.00
N GLY A 24 -10.07 27.40 22.55
CA GLY A 24 -8.93 28.25 22.83
C GLY A 24 -9.42 29.68 23.04
N GLY A 25 -9.59 30.06 24.30
CA GLY A 25 -9.98 31.42 24.69
C GLY A 25 -8.83 32.42 24.51
N GLY A 26 -9.18 33.66 24.21
CA GLY A 26 -8.26 34.80 24.16
C GLY A 26 -8.90 36.03 23.55
N GLY A 27 -9.49 36.88 24.39
CA GLY A 27 -10.00 38.20 23.99
C GLY A 27 -8.86 39.20 23.78
N GLY A 28 -9.12 40.24 22.98
CA GLY A 28 -8.19 41.36 22.79
C GLY A 28 -8.62 42.31 21.66
N THR A 29 -8.91 43.55 22.04
CA THR A 29 -9.49 44.68 21.31
C THR A 29 -8.52 45.46 20.38
N GLY A 30 -9.05 46.03 19.29
CA GLY A 30 -8.85 47.47 18.96
C GLY A 30 -7.84 47.90 17.88
N GLY A 31 -8.36 48.55 16.82
CA GLY A 31 -7.86 49.87 16.36
C GLY A 31 -6.99 50.00 15.08
N GLY A 32 -7.60 50.47 13.98
CA GLY A 32 -7.21 51.71 13.27
C GLY A 32 -5.99 51.78 12.32
N GLY A 33 -6.26 51.71 11.00
CA GLY A 33 -5.93 52.73 9.96
C GLY A 33 -4.48 53.09 9.58
N GLY A 34 -4.17 53.04 8.27
CA GLY A 34 -3.07 53.81 7.65
C GLY A 34 -2.43 53.15 6.43
N GLY A 35 -2.55 53.75 5.23
CA GLY A 35 -2.19 53.14 3.94
C GLY A 35 -0.80 53.47 3.39
N GLY A 36 -0.46 52.83 2.24
CA GLY A 36 0.62 53.26 1.36
C GLY A 36 1.31 52.13 0.56
N GLY A 37 1.22 52.18 -0.78
CA GLY A 37 2.26 51.69 -1.71
C GLY A 37 2.15 50.27 -2.29
N ARG A 38 1.74 50.15 -3.57
CA ARG A 38 1.89 48.96 -4.43
C ARG A 38 3.07 49.11 -5.39
N PRO A 39 3.77 48.00 -5.73
CA PRO A 39 4.07 47.71 -7.14
C PRO A 39 3.83 46.21 -7.49
N PRO A 40 4.14 45.73 -8.71
CA PRO A 40 3.20 45.23 -9.72
C PRO A 40 2.76 43.76 -9.57
N ARG A 41 1.57 43.46 -10.12
CA ARG A 41 0.87 42.17 -10.12
C ARG A 41 1.62 41.07 -10.90
N ALA A 42 1.98 39.98 -10.21
CA ALA A 42 2.05 38.64 -10.81
C ALA A 42 0.66 37.98 -10.77
N ARG A 43 0.33 37.17 -11.80
CA ARG A 43 -0.98 36.51 -11.96
C ARG A 43 -1.28 35.60 -10.76
N ARG A 44 -2.27 35.99 -9.96
CA ARG A 44 -2.82 35.25 -8.82
C ARG A 44 -3.85 34.25 -9.31
N MET A 45 -3.82 33.01 -8.80
CA MET A 45 -4.85 31.99 -9.05
C MET A 45 -6.25 32.56 -8.77
N GLN A 46 -7.20 32.27 -9.67
CA GLN A 46 -8.61 32.62 -9.48
C GLN A 46 -9.19 31.81 -8.32
N ARG A 47 -9.52 32.49 -7.23
CA ARG A 47 -10.41 31.95 -6.18
C ARG A 47 -11.83 31.88 -6.74
N THR A 48 -12.38 30.67 -6.85
CA THR A 48 -13.83 30.49 -6.94
C THR A 48 -14.45 30.81 -5.58
N SER A 49 -15.36 31.78 -5.58
CA SER A 49 -16.14 32.21 -4.42
C SER A 49 -17.24 31.19 -4.12
N THR A 50 -17.25 30.60 -2.92
CA THR A 50 -18.41 29.89 -2.38
C THR A 50 -19.18 30.82 -1.44
N THR A 51 -20.39 31.21 -1.84
CA THR A 51 -21.34 31.89 -0.95
C THR A 51 -22.05 30.87 -0.05
N PRO A 52 -22.44 31.23 1.18
CA PRO A 52 -23.16 30.34 2.09
C PRO A 52 -24.67 30.35 1.75
N GLY A 53 -25.24 29.18 1.44
CA GLY A 53 -26.66 29.00 1.21
C GLY A 53 -27.23 27.93 2.14
N THR A 54 -28.23 28.32 2.92
CA THR A 54 -29.00 27.53 3.88
C THR A 54 -29.63 26.30 3.23
N PHE A 55 -29.49 25.13 3.86
CA PHE A 55 -30.07 23.86 3.40
C PHE A 55 -31.59 23.86 3.56
N ALA A 56 -32.28 23.55 2.47
CA ALA A 56 -33.63 22.98 2.50
C ALA A 56 -33.61 21.71 1.63
N ASP A 57 -34.04 20.60 2.22
CA ASP A 57 -34.20 19.29 1.60
C ASP A 57 -35.08 19.36 0.35
N LEU A 58 -34.57 19.00 -0.84
CA LEU A 58 -35.38 18.50 -1.96
C LEU A 58 -34.53 17.68 -2.97
N ASP A 59 -34.95 16.43 -3.12
CA ASP A 59 -34.95 15.52 -4.29
C ASP A 59 -33.67 15.09 -5.04
N GLU A 60 -33.42 13.78 -4.89
CA GLU A 60 -32.67 12.91 -5.80
C GLU A 60 -33.30 12.92 -7.21
N ASP A 61 -32.74 13.70 -8.14
CA ASP A 61 -32.59 13.30 -9.55
C ASP A 61 -31.93 14.43 -10.34
N ARG A 62 -30.61 14.32 -10.51
CA ARG A 62 -29.81 14.80 -11.67
C ARG A 62 -28.32 14.68 -11.35
N ALA A 63 -27.76 13.50 -11.59
CA ALA A 63 -26.32 13.36 -11.80
C ALA A 63 -25.98 13.95 -13.18
N GLY A 64 -25.89 15.27 -13.25
CA GLY A 64 -25.33 15.98 -14.39
C GLY A 64 -23.81 15.77 -14.39
N SER A 65 -23.34 14.91 -15.29
CA SER A 65 -21.94 14.89 -15.70
C SER A 65 -21.59 16.29 -16.21
N VAL A 66 -20.71 16.99 -15.52
CA VAL A 66 -20.17 18.26 -16.02
C VAL A 66 -19.17 17.91 -17.12
N ALA A 67 -19.68 17.69 -18.34
CA ALA A 67 -18.85 17.66 -19.52
C ALA A 67 -18.45 19.11 -19.82
N SER A 68 -17.17 19.42 -19.62
CA SER A 68 -16.57 20.64 -20.12
C SER A 68 -16.23 20.42 -21.60
N ASP A 69 -17.06 20.96 -22.50
CA ASP A 69 -16.75 21.08 -23.94
C ASP A 69 -15.70 22.18 -24.17
N ALA A 70 -14.51 21.96 -23.63
CA ALA A 70 -13.31 22.68 -24.04
C ALA A 70 -12.37 21.65 -24.67
N GLN A 71 -12.31 21.63 -26.00
CA GLN A 71 -11.28 20.90 -26.74
C GLN A 71 -9.92 21.50 -26.38
N SER A 72 -9.29 20.93 -25.36
CA SER A 72 -7.90 21.18 -25.01
C SER A 72 -7.03 20.45 -26.03
N SER A 73 -6.28 21.23 -26.79
CA SER A 73 -5.22 20.78 -27.69
C SER A 73 -4.15 19.98 -26.93
N LEU A 74 -3.86 18.76 -27.39
CA LEU A 74 -2.68 17.93 -27.06
C LEU A 74 -2.47 17.64 -25.56
N ALA A 75 -3.05 16.56 -25.03
CA ALA A 75 -2.66 16.07 -23.70
C ALA A 75 -2.39 14.57 -23.77
N GLY A 76 -1.13 14.17 -23.59
CA GLY A 76 -0.77 12.78 -23.32
C GLY A 76 -1.39 12.31 -22.00
N ASP A 77 -1.46 11.00 -21.80
CA ASP A 77 -1.90 10.43 -20.52
C ASP A 77 -1.00 10.97 -19.39
N ARG A 78 -1.56 11.28 -18.21
CA ARG A 78 -0.77 11.74 -17.05
C ARG A 78 -0.80 10.71 -15.93
N LEU A 79 0.30 10.62 -15.18
CA LEU A 79 0.43 9.75 -14.03
C LEU A 79 0.60 10.57 -12.75
N ILE A 80 -0.34 10.41 -11.81
CA ILE A 80 -0.26 10.98 -10.48
C ILE A 80 0.23 9.89 -9.51
N VAL A 81 1.48 10.00 -9.10
CA VAL A 81 2.10 9.12 -8.10
C VAL A 81 1.78 9.67 -6.71
N VAL A 82 1.15 8.87 -5.85
CA VAL A 82 0.76 9.27 -4.50
C VAL A 82 1.46 8.40 -3.47
N ALA A 83 2.23 9.02 -2.58
CA ALA A 83 2.97 8.33 -1.54
C ALA A 83 2.97 9.13 -0.24
N ASN A 84 3.36 8.51 0.88
CA ASN A 84 3.45 9.23 2.15
C ASN A 84 4.42 10.43 2.09
N THR A 85 5.50 10.30 1.34
CA THR A 85 6.57 11.31 1.28
C THR A 85 6.90 11.63 -0.16
N LEU A 86 7.08 12.92 -0.47
CA LEU A 86 7.53 13.37 -1.78
C LEU A 86 8.98 12.93 -2.06
N PRO A 87 9.34 12.66 -3.32
CA PRO A 87 10.72 12.38 -3.73
C PRO A 87 11.60 13.65 -3.77
N VAL A 88 11.40 14.58 -2.83
CA VAL A 88 12.09 15.87 -2.77
C VAL A 88 12.57 16.13 -1.35
N ARG A 89 13.82 16.60 -1.22
CA ARG A 89 14.37 17.10 0.03
C ARG A 89 14.13 18.59 0.12
N GLY A 90 13.57 19.04 1.24
CA GLY A 90 13.30 20.45 1.52
C GLY A 90 14.04 20.89 2.77
N GLU A 91 14.83 21.96 2.65
CA GLU A 91 15.55 22.56 3.78
C GLU A 91 15.26 24.05 3.83
N ARG A 92 15.13 24.58 5.04
CA ARG A 92 15.02 26.02 5.24
C ARG A 92 16.38 26.66 5.00
N ARG A 93 16.43 27.72 4.21
CA ARG A 93 17.70 28.37 3.88
C ARG A 93 18.36 28.95 5.15
N PRO A 94 19.70 28.90 5.25
CA PRO A 94 20.43 29.44 6.41
C PRO A 94 20.19 30.93 6.67
N ASP A 95 19.83 31.70 5.64
CA ASP A 95 19.49 33.13 5.73
C ASP A 95 18.11 33.39 6.33
N GLY A 96 17.33 32.34 6.62
CA GLY A 96 15.97 32.40 7.12
C GLY A 96 14.94 32.87 6.09
N ARG A 97 15.35 33.16 4.85
CA ARG A 97 14.52 33.72 3.77
C ARG A 97 14.17 32.64 2.75
N GLY A 98 13.22 31.79 3.14
CA GLY A 98 12.60 30.80 2.27
C GLY A 98 13.27 29.43 2.28
N TRP A 99 13.03 28.67 1.22
CA TRP A 99 13.30 27.22 1.16
C TRP A 99 14.21 26.85 -0.02
N SER A 100 15.03 25.82 0.18
CA SER A 100 15.79 25.14 -0.88
C SER A 100 15.27 23.73 -1.06
N PHE A 101 15.08 23.34 -2.33
CA PHE A 101 14.56 22.04 -2.72
C PHE A 101 15.52 21.38 -3.71
N SER A 102 15.70 20.08 -3.56
CA SER A 102 16.41 19.22 -4.50
C SER A 102 15.69 17.87 -4.59
N TRP A 103 15.82 17.19 -5.73
CA TRP A 103 15.34 15.81 -5.86
C TRP A 103 16.02 14.91 -4.83
N ASP A 104 15.27 13.94 -4.30
CA ASP A 104 15.83 12.86 -3.52
C ASP A 104 16.30 11.75 -4.47
N GLU A 105 17.57 11.80 -4.88
CA GLU A 105 18.14 10.85 -5.84
C GLU A 105 18.24 9.42 -5.29
N ASP A 106 18.05 9.19 -3.99
CA ASP A 106 17.95 7.84 -3.41
C ASP A 106 16.50 7.30 -3.48
N SER A 107 15.51 8.12 -3.86
CA SER A 107 14.10 7.74 -3.84
C SER A 107 13.73 6.82 -4.98
N LEU A 108 13.21 5.64 -4.64
CA LEU A 108 12.63 4.70 -5.61
C LEU A 108 11.54 5.37 -6.47
N LEU A 109 10.72 6.23 -5.85
CA LEU A 109 9.60 6.86 -6.54
C LEU A 109 10.05 7.93 -7.54
N PHE A 110 11.22 8.54 -7.32
CA PHE A 110 11.81 9.44 -8.30
C PHE A 110 12.19 8.69 -9.59
N HIS A 111 12.84 7.52 -9.42
CA HIS A 111 13.36 6.72 -10.52
C HIS A 111 12.31 5.93 -11.30
N LEU A 112 11.06 5.82 -10.80
CA LEU A 112 10.00 5.11 -11.53
C LEU A 112 9.71 5.74 -12.89
N ARG A 113 9.93 7.05 -13.02
CA ARG A 113 9.66 7.81 -14.24
C ARG A 113 10.50 7.33 -15.43
N ASP A 114 11.68 6.77 -15.15
CA ASP A 114 12.64 6.33 -16.17
C ASP A 114 12.14 5.06 -16.91
N GLY A 115 11.12 4.37 -16.38
CA GLY A 115 10.47 3.26 -17.08
C GLY A 115 9.16 3.62 -17.77
N LEU A 116 8.74 4.89 -17.72
CA LEU A 116 7.55 5.32 -18.45
C LEU A 116 7.86 5.38 -19.95
N PRO A 117 6.89 5.05 -20.83
CA PRO A 117 7.18 4.96 -22.26
C PRO A 117 7.49 6.33 -22.88
N ASP A 118 8.65 6.45 -23.54
CA ASP A 118 9.09 7.68 -24.22
C ASP A 118 8.11 8.16 -25.31
N ASP A 119 7.36 7.23 -25.89
CA ASP A 119 6.34 7.48 -26.92
C ASP A 119 5.02 8.05 -26.36
N MET A 120 4.82 8.00 -25.04
CA MET A 120 3.59 8.46 -24.39
C MET A 120 3.64 9.89 -23.85
N ASP A 121 4.82 10.54 -23.81
CA ASP A 121 5.03 11.87 -23.22
C ASP A 121 4.25 12.06 -21.90
N MET A 122 4.26 11.00 -21.07
CA MET A 122 3.39 10.90 -19.90
C MET A 122 3.90 11.81 -18.79
N GLU A 123 3.17 12.89 -18.53
CA GLU A 123 3.51 13.82 -17.45
C GLU A 123 3.35 13.13 -16.09
N VAL A 124 4.38 13.19 -15.24
CA VAL A 124 4.36 12.64 -13.89
C VAL A 124 4.22 13.74 -12.85
N LEU A 125 3.18 13.62 -12.03
CA LEU A 125 2.92 14.46 -10.87
C LEU A 125 3.10 13.63 -9.60
N TYR A 126 3.65 14.24 -8.54
CA TYR A 126 3.84 13.57 -7.25
C TYR A 126 2.99 14.24 -6.17
N VAL A 127 2.25 13.46 -5.39
CA VAL A 127 1.49 13.93 -4.23
C VAL A 127 2.04 13.23 -2.99
N GLY A 128 2.45 14.01 -1.98
CA GLY A 128 3.17 13.48 -0.82
C GLY A 128 3.36 14.51 0.29
N SER A 129 3.68 14.08 1.52
CA SER A 129 4.17 15.03 2.53
C SER A 129 5.64 15.37 2.30
N LEU A 130 6.04 16.61 2.59
CA LEU A 130 7.44 17.02 2.56
C LEU A 130 8.13 16.60 3.87
N HIS A 131 9.37 16.14 3.80
CA HIS A 131 10.17 15.81 4.99
C HIS A 131 10.75 17.08 5.66
N ALA A 132 9.88 18.04 5.94
CA ALA A 132 10.20 19.28 6.64
C ALA A 132 8.95 19.84 7.32
N ASP A 133 9.14 20.47 8.48
CA ASP A 133 8.07 21.19 9.18
C ASP A 133 7.91 22.58 8.56
N VAL A 134 6.89 22.74 7.71
CA VAL A 134 6.61 23.98 6.97
C VAL A 134 5.54 24.79 7.71
N PRO A 135 5.89 25.99 8.25
CA PRO A 135 4.93 26.85 8.92
C PRO A 135 3.75 27.21 8.00
N PRO A 136 2.52 27.34 8.53
CA PRO A 136 1.34 27.67 7.73
C PRO A 136 1.50 28.92 6.84
N ALA A 137 2.27 29.92 7.29
CA ALA A 137 2.54 31.13 6.53
C ALA A 137 3.35 30.90 5.24
N ASP A 138 4.16 29.84 5.21
CA ASP A 138 5.05 29.51 4.08
C ASP A 138 4.43 28.45 3.14
N GLN A 139 3.33 27.80 3.54
CA GLN A 139 2.79 26.62 2.84
C GLN A 139 2.39 26.90 1.39
N ASP A 140 1.76 28.04 1.12
CA ASP A 140 1.35 28.42 -0.25
C ASP A 140 2.56 28.63 -1.16
N ASP A 141 3.58 29.35 -0.69
CA ASP A 141 4.80 29.62 -1.44
C ASP A 141 5.61 28.34 -1.68
N VAL A 142 5.69 27.46 -0.66
CA VAL A 142 6.34 26.15 -0.78
C VAL A 142 5.58 25.25 -1.77
N ALA A 143 4.25 25.19 -1.69
CA ALA A 143 3.44 24.39 -2.61
C ALA A 143 3.60 24.86 -4.06
N GLN A 144 3.59 26.16 -4.30
CA GLN A 144 3.80 26.72 -5.63
C GLN A 144 5.21 26.40 -6.16
N ALA A 145 6.24 26.58 -5.32
CA ALA A 145 7.62 26.28 -5.71
C ALA A 145 7.85 24.79 -6.02
N LEU A 146 7.23 23.88 -5.26
CA LEU A 146 7.28 22.44 -5.51
C LEU A 146 6.53 22.04 -6.78
N LEU A 147 5.37 22.64 -7.04
CA LEU A 147 4.60 22.36 -8.25
C LEU A 147 5.35 22.82 -9.50
N ASP A 148 5.81 24.08 -9.51
CA ASP A 148 6.41 24.69 -10.71
C ASP A 148 7.76 24.04 -11.09
N ARG A 149 8.57 23.69 -10.09
CA ARG A 149 9.95 23.21 -10.32
C ARG A 149 10.09 21.69 -10.28
N PHE A 150 9.21 21.00 -9.55
CA PHE A 150 9.31 19.57 -9.27
C PHE A 150 8.03 18.81 -9.59
N ARG A 151 6.96 19.45 -10.07
CA ARG A 151 5.67 18.79 -10.32
C ARG A 151 5.16 18.02 -9.09
N CYS A 152 5.46 18.57 -7.91
CA CYS A 152 5.16 17.98 -6.61
C CYS A 152 4.09 18.80 -5.89
N ILE A 153 3.08 18.12 -5.36
CA ILE A 153 1.99 18.69 -4.59
C ILE A 153 2.14 18.24 -3.13
N PRO A 154 2.49 19.15 -2.21
CA PRO A 154 2.66 18.79 -0.82
C PRO A 154 1.30 18.56 -0.12
N ALA A 155 1.22 17.46 0.62
CA ALA A 155 0.17 17.21 1.60
C ALA A 155 0.66 17.64 2.98
N PHE A 156 0.35 18.87 3.37
CA PHE A 156 0.62 19.38 4.71
C PHE A 156 -0.37 18.80 5.71
N LEU A 157 0.16 18.03 6.66
CA LEU A 157 -0.62 17.48 7.77
C LEU A 157 -0.29 18.25 9.05
N PRO A 158 -1.28 18.63 9.87
CA PRO A 158 -1.02 19.15 11.21
C PRO A 158 -0.17 18.17 12.01
N LYS A 159 0.75 18.68 12.83
CA LYS A 159 1.70 17.87 13.60
C LYS A 159 1.01 16.77 14.44
N ASP A 160 0.00 17.12 15.22
CA ASP A 160 -0.77 16.15 16.03
C ASP A 160 -1.44 15.06 15.17
N LEU A 161 -1.96 15.44 14.00
CA LEU A 161 -2.53 14.48 13.07
C LEU A 161 -1.45 13.54 12.52
N CYS A 162 -0.30 14.09 12.13
CA CYS A 162 0.85 13.33 11.64
C CYS A 162 1.33 12.33 12.70
N ASP A 163 1.43 12.75 13.96
CA ASP A 163 1.87 11.89 15.05
C ASP A 163 0.91 10.70 15.26
N ARG A 164 -0.41 10.94 15.32
CA ARG A 164 -1.41 9.86 15.48
C ARG A 164 -1.57 8.97 14.24
N PHE A 165 -1.43 9.54 13.05
CA PHE A 165 -1.47 8.81 11.78
C PHE A 165 -0.22 7.95 11.58
N TYR A 166 0.95 8.59 11.55
CA TYR A 166 2.21 7.96 11.17
C TYR A 166 2.81 7.19 12.36
N HIS A 167 3.05 7.85 13.49
CA HIS A 167 3.63 7.18 14.65
C HIS A 167 2.63 6.25 15.34
N GLY A 168 1.37 6.68 15.47
CA GLY A 168 0.28 5.85 16.00
C GLY A 168 -0.10 4.71 15.06
N PHE A 169 -0.98 4.96 14.09
CA PHE A 169 -1.54 3.86 13.29
C PHE A 169 -0.52 3.14 12.39
N CYS A 170 0.29 3.88 11.63
CA CYS A 170 1.23 3.27 10.69
C CYS A 170 2.35 2.49 11.39
N LYS A 171 3.03 3.09 12.39
CA LYS A 171 4.20 2.48 13.03
C LYS A 171 3.90 1.60 14.25
N GLN A 172 2.85 1.87 15.02
CA GLN A 172 2.49 1.01 16.17
C GLN A 172 1.52 -0.11 15.76
N THR A 173 0.59 0.12 14.83
CA THR A 173 -0.43 -0.89 14.45
C THR A 173 -0.08 -1.64 13.16
N LEU A 174 0.05 -0.94 12.03
CA LEU A 174 0.23 -1.59 10.72
C LEU A 174 1.60 -2.23 10.57
N TRP A 175 2.68 -1.48 10.85
CA TRP A 175 4.05 -1.94 10.62
C TRP A 175 4.38 -3.25 11.36
N PRO A 176 4.08 -3.40 12.67
CA PRO A 176 4.31 -4.67 13.35
C PRO A 176 3.46 -5.81 12.81
N LEU A 177 2.17 -5.54 12.54
CA LEU A 177 1.24 -6.54 12.02
C LEU A 177 1.69 -7.11 10.66
N ILE A 178 2.01 -6.24 9.70
CA ILE A 178 2.44 -6.67 8.36
C ILE A 178 3.83 -7.34 8.38
N HIS A 179 4.62 -7.14 9.44
CA HIS A 179 5.89 -7.83 9.72
C HIS A 179 5.74 -8.99 10.71
N TYR A 180 4.53 -9.54 10.86
CA TYR A 180 4.24 -10.78 11.58
C TYR A 180 4.41 -10.70 13.11
N MET A 181 4.34 -9.50 13.67
CA MET A 181 4.26 -9.28 15.10
C MET A 181 2.80 -9.05 15.52
N LEU A 182 2.24 -9.99 16.28
CA LEU A 182 0.91 -9.83 16.87
C LEU A 182 0.96 -8.84 18.05
N PRO A 183 -0.12 -8.06 18.27
CA PRO A 183 -0.26 -7.25 19.47
C PRO A 183 -0.58 -8.15 20.66
N TYR A 184 0.45 -8.66 21.35
CA TYR A 184 0.27 -9.54 22.52
C TYR A 184 0.56 -8.84 23.85
N SER A 185 1.19 -7.67 23.85
CA SER A 185 1.44 -6.88 25.07
C SER A 185 1.26 -5.37 24.81
N ALA A 186 1.15 -4.60 25.89
CA ALA A 186 1.09 -3.13 25.78
C ALA A 186 2.37 -2.56 25.17
N ASP A 187 3.51 -3.22 25.42
CA ASP A 187 4.82 -2.83 24.91
C ASP A 187 5.02 -3.26 23.45
N HIS A 188 4.46 -4.41 23.02
CA HIS A 188 4.64 -4.98 21.67
C HIS A 188 3.33 -4.94 20.86
N GLY A 189 3.22 -3.98 19.95
CA GLY A 189 2.11 -3.82 19.00
C GLY A 189 0.89 -3.06 19.53
N GLY A 190 0.81 -2.80 20.85
CA GLY A 190 -0.21 -1.98 21.49
C GLY A 190 -1.64 -2.54 21.38
N ARG A 191 -2.56 -2.05 22.23
CA ARG A 191 -4.00 -2.29 22.01
C ARG A 191 -4.45 -1.43 20.83
N PHE A 192 -5.43 -1.91 20.07
CA PHE A 192 -6.01 -1.13 18.98
C PHE A 192 -6.60 0.18 19.53
N ASP A 193 -6.02 1.30 19.10
CA ASP A 193 -6.52 2.64 19.40
C ASP A 193 -7.38 3.14 18.24
N ARG A 194 -8.66 3.39 18.55
CA ARG A 194 -9.62 3.89 17.57
C ARG A 194 -9.28 5.28 17.05
N SER A 195 -8.70 6.13 17.90
CA SER A 195 -8.32 7.51 17.55
C SER A 195 -7.18 7.54 16.53
N HIS A 196 -6.25 6.57 16.60
CA HIS A 196 -5.21 6.38 15.59
C HIS A 196 -5.81 5.99 14.24
N TRP A 197 -6.81 5.10 14.21
CA TRP A 197 -7.53 4.77 12.98
C TRP A 197 -8.27 5.99 12.40
N GLU A 198 -8.91 6.81 13.24
CA GLU A 198 -9.58 8.04 12.77
C GLU A 198 -8.59 9.04 12.18
N ALA A 199 -7.44 9.22 12.83
CA ALA A 199 -6.33 10.02 12.31
C ALA A 199 -5.83 9.48 10.96
N TYR A 200 -5.72 8.15 10.82
CA TYR A 200 -5.33 7.52 9.56
C TYR A 200 -6.31 7.77 8.42
N VAL A 201 -7.61 7.62 8.69
CA VAL A 201 -8.69 7.90 7.73
C VAL A 201 -8.70 9.39 7.36
N LEU A 202 -8.54 10.30 8.34
CA LEU A 202 -8.50 11.74 8.11
C LEU A 202 -7.27 12.15 7.29
N ALA A 203 -6.09 11.62 7.59
CA ALA A 203 -4.89 11.86 6.79
C ALA A 203 -5.09 11.41 5.33
N ASN A 204 -5.59 10.19 5.11
CA ASN A 204 -5.92 9.68 3.77
C ASN A 204 -6.96 10.55 3.03
N LYS A 205 -7.93 11.12 3.75
CA LYS A 205 -8.88 12.10 3.20
C LYS A 205 -8.16 13.38 2.75
N LEU A 206 -7.24 13.92 3.56
CA LEU A 206 -6.45 15.11 3.17
C LEU A 206 -5.56 14.82 1.95
N PHE A 207 -4.92 13.65 1.88
CA PHE A 207 -4.23 13.20 0.67
C PHE A 207 -5.16 13.16 -0.54
N SER A 208 -6.38 12.62 -0.37
CA SER A 208 -7.36 12.57 -1.47
C SER A 208 -7.71 13.96 -1.98
N GLN A 209 -7.84 14.96 -1.11
CA GLN A 209 -8.12 16.34 -1.52
C GLN A 209 -6.99 16.91 -2.39
N ARG A 210 -5.72 16.66 -2.02
CA ARG A 210 -4.56 17.10 -2.81
C ARG A 210 -4.47 16.44 -4.17
N VAL A 211 -4.83 15.16 -4.28
CA VAL A 211 -4.94 14.48 -5.57
C VAL A 211 -6.03 15.13 -6.42
N ILE A 212 -7.21 15.38 -5.84
CA ILE A 212 -8.37 15.93 -6.54
C ILE A 212 -8.11 17.36 -7.07
N GLU A 213 -7.28 18.15 -6.40
CA GLU A 213 -6.91 19.51 -6.83
C GLU A 213 -6.25 19.56 -8.22
N VAL A 214 -5.55 18.49 -8.64
CA VAL A 214 -4.81 18.44 -9.91
C VAL A 214 -5.35 17.39 -10.90
N LEU A 215 -6.29 16.56 -10.45
CA LEU A 215 -6.80 15.39 -11.17
C LEU A 215 -7.72 15.78 -12.34
N ASN A 216 -7.45 15.19 -13.51
CA ASN A 216 -8.39 15.03 -14.62
C ASN A 216 -8.93 13.58 -14.63
N PRO A 217 -10.18 13.34 -14.21
CA PRO A 217 -10.68 11.99 -13.94
C PRO A 217 -10.91 11.11 -15.17
N GLU A 218 -10.98 11.68 -16.38
CA GLU A 218 -11.18 10.91 -17.62
C GLU A 218 -9.85 10.36 -18.18
N ASP A 219 -8.76 11.09 -17.99
CA ASP A 219 -7.47 10.83 -18.65
C ASP A 219 -6.37 10.32 -17.69
N ASP A 220 -6.39 10.76 -16.43
CA ASP A 220 -5.29 10.50 -15.51
C ASP A 220 -5.30 9.08 -14.91
N TYR A 221 -4.09 8.58 -14.68
CA TYR A 221 -3.80 7.43 -13.85
C TYR A 221 -3.36 7.89 -12.47
N VAL A 222 -3.95 7.31 -11.41
CA VAL A 222 -3.49 7.53 -10.04
C VAL A 222 -2.82 6.26 -9.53
N TRP A 223 -1.53 6.34 -9.21
CA TRP A 223 -0.76 5.22 -8.69
C TRP A 223 -0.35 5.48 -7.23
N ILE A 224 -0.99 4.74 -6.32
CA ILE A 224 -0.86 4.89 -4.88
C ILE A 224 0.19 3.90 -4.34
N HIS A 225 1.05 4.37 -3.46
CA HIS A 225 2.14 3.57 -2.89
C HIS A 225 2.03 3.39 -1.38
N ASP A 226 2.15 2.11 -1.00
CA ASP A 226 2.47 1.61 0.34
C ASP A 226 1.38 1.73 1.43
N TYR A 227 1.63 1.09 2.57
CA TYR A 227 0.67 0.89 3.67
C TYR A 227 0.17 2.17 4.36
N HIS A 228 0.79 3.32 4.12
CA HIS A 228 0.35 4.60 4.67
C HIS A 228 -0.98 5.08 4.04
N LEU A 229 -1.27 4.62 2.82
CA LEU A 229 -2.37 5.13 2.00
C LEU A 229 -3.39 4.06 1.59
N LEU A 230 -3.60 3.04 2.43
CA LEU A 230 -4.53 1.93 2.14
C LEU A 230 -6.00 2.39 2.05
N ALA A 231 -6.36 3.49 2.73
CA ALA A 231 -7.73 4.02 2.72
C ALA A 231 -8.00 5.00 1.55
N LEU A 232 -6.95 5.53 0.92
CA LEU A 232 -7.03 6.52 -0.16
C LEU A 232 -7.88 6.07 -1.37
N PRO A 233 -7.79 4.82 -1.87
CA PRO A 233 -8.58 4.39 -3.02
C PRO A 233 -10.10 4.56 -2.83
N SER A 234 -10.62 4.31 -1.62
CA SER A 234 -12.05 4.50 -1.32
C SER A 234 -12.51 5.93 -1.52
N PHE A 235 -11.70 6.90 -1.07
CA PHE A 235 -12.03 8.32 -1.19
C PHE A 235 -12.09 8.77 -2.64
N LEU A 236 -11.09 8.37 -3.43
CA LEU A 236 -11.01 8.73 -4.84
C LEU A 236 -12.12 8.06 -5.66
N ARG A 237 -12.32 6.75 -5.47
CA ARG A 237 -13.31 6.00 -6.24
C ARG A 237 -14.74 6.46 -5.98
N ARG A 238 -15.06 6.85 -4.75
CA ARG A 238 -16.38 7.38 -4.41
C ARG A 238 -16.66 8.71 -5.10
N ARG A 239 -15.64 9.55 -5.28
CA ARG A 239 -15.80 10.81 -6.01
C ARG A 239 -15.85 10.57 -7.52
N PHE A 240 -15.05 9.63 -8.01
CA PHE A 240 -14.87 9.33 -9.43
C PHE A 240 -14.94 7.82 -9.68
N ASN A 241 -16.15 7.32 -9.97
CA ASN A 241 -16.40 5.88 -10.11
C ASN A 241 -15.54 5.18 -11.18
N ARG A 242 -15.06 5.93 -12.19
CA ARG A 242 -14.35 5.42 -13.37
C ARG A 242 -12.86 5.80 -13.41
N LEU A 243 -12.36 6.49 -12.39
CA LEU A 243 -10.95 6.88 -12.28
C LEU A 243 -10.03 5.66 -12.40
N ARG A 244 -8.87 5.78 -13.03
CA ARG A 244 -7.90 4.68 -13.14
C ARG A 244 -7.03 4.70 -11.88
N ILE A 245 -7.18 3.70 -11.00
CA ILE A 245 -6.48 3.64 -9.70
C ILE A 245 -5.64 2.37 -9.59
N GLY A 246 -4.32 2.55 -9.48
CA GLY A 246 -3.35 1.50 -9.21
C GLY A 246 -2.86 1.61 -7.77
N PHE A 247 -2.53 0.48 -7.15
CA PHE A 247 -1.91 0.44 -5.84
C PHE A 247 -0.71 -0.50 -5.86
N PHE A 248 0.38 -0.15 -5.17
CA PHE A 248 1.52 -1.06 -4.97
C PHE A 248 1.94 -1.10 -3.51
N LEU A 249 1.97 -2.30 -2.90
CA LEU A 249 2.45 -2.50 -1.54
C LEU A 249 3.95 -2.85 -1.53
N HIS A 250 4.77 -1.99 -0.91
CA HIS A 250 6.21 -2.23 -0.80
C HIS A 250 6.60 -3.08 0.42
N SER A 251 5.71 -3.12 1.42
CA SER A 251 5.83 -4.00 2.58
C SER A 251 5.29 -5.42 2.30
N PRO A 252 5.58 -6.42 3.16
CA PRO A 252 4.90 -7.71 3.09
C PRO A 252 3.39 -7.57 3.28
N PHE A 253 2.62 -8.54 2.80
CA PHE A 253 1.22 -8.71 3.20
C PHE A 253 1.10 -9.93 4.13
N PRO A 254 0.52 -9.79 5.33
CA PRO A 254 0.47 -10.86 6.33
C PRO A 254 -0.54 -11.94 5.95
N SER A 255 -0.34 -13.15 6.48
CA SER A 255 -1.31 -14.24 6.33
C SER A 255 -2.67 -13.87 6.91
N SER A 256 -3.74 -14.53 6.47
CA SER A 256 -5.10 -14.24 6.93
C SER A 256 -5.32 -14.48 8.43
N GLU A 257 -4.54 -15.37 9.05
CA GLU A 257 -4.56 -15.58 10.51
C GLU A 257 -4.02 -14.39 11.30
N LEU A 258 -3.00 -13.71 10.76
CA LEU A 258 -2.47 -12.49 11.35
C LEU A 258 -3.35 -11.31 11.00
N TYR A 259 -3.69 -11.15 9.72
CA TYR A 259 -4.48 -10.02 9.24
C TYR A 259 -5.84 -9.90 9.94
N ARG A 260 -6.48 -11.03 10.32
CA ARG A 260 -7.77 -11.01 11.04
C ARG A 260 -7.70 -10.40 12.44
N SER A 261 -6.51 -10.26 13.02
CA SER A 261 -6.34 -9.57 14.31
C SER A 261 -6.58 -8.07 14.19
N LEU A 262 -6.51 -7.48 12.99
CA LEU A 262 -6.77 -6.07 12.77
C LEU A 262 -8.28 -5.80 12.86
N PRO A 263 -8.75 -4.89 13.75
CA PRO A 263 -10.17 -4.61 13.89
C PRO A 263 -10.81 -3.96 12.65
N VAL A 264 -10.02 -3.22 11.86
CA VAL A 264 -10.45 -2.46 10.66
C VAL A 264 -10.07 -3.16 9.34
N ARG A 265 -9.90 -4.48 9.40
CA ARG A 265 -9.47 -5.32 8.27
C ARG A 265 -10.41 -5.23 7.07
N ASP A 266 -11.72 -5.20 7.30
CA ASP A 266 -12.72 -5.19 6.24
C ASP A 266 -12.66 -3.86 5.47
N GLU A 267 -12.54 -2.74 6.19
CA GLU A 267 -12.44 -1.40 5.61
C GLU A 267 -11.21 -1.27 4.72
N ILE A 268 -10.07 -1.79 5.16
CA ILE A 268 -8.81 -1.77 4.39
C ILE A 268 -8.93 -2.64 3.13
N LEU A 269 -9.43 -3.88 3.24
CA LEU A 269 -9.61 -4.74 2.06
C LEU A 269 -10.58 -4.13 1.05
N LYS A 270 -11.74 -3.66 1.52
CA LYS A 270 -12.73 -2.98 0.66
C LYS A 270 -12.15 -1.74 0.00
N SER A 271 -11.29 -1.01 0.71
CA SER A 271 -10.59 0.12 0.12
C SER A 271 -9.66 -0.30 -1.00
N LEU A 272 -8.79 -1.28 -0.78
CA LEU A 272 -7.90 -1.79 -1.83
C LEU A 272 -8.68 -2.33 -3.05
N LEU A 273 -9.85 -2.95 -2.83
CA LEU A 273 -10.72 -3.43 -3.91
C LEU A 273 -11.39 -2.31 -4.74
N ASN A 274 -11.22 -1.03 -4.37
CA ASN A 274 -11.57 0.12 -5.21
C ASN A 274 -10.48 0.47 -6.24
N CYS A 275 -9.34 -0.23 -6.22
CA CYS A 275 -8.31 -0.18 -7.26
C CYS A 275 -8.69 -1.04 -8.48
N ASP A 276 -8.00 -0.80 -9.59
CA ASP A 276 -8.12 -1.57 -10.83
C ASP A 276 -6.93 -2.54 -10.98
N LEU A 277 -5.76 -2.17 -10.45
CA LEU A 277 -4.59 -3.03 -10.34
C LEU A 277 -3.94 -2.90 -8.96
N ILE A 278 -3.63 -4.02 -8.31
CA ILE A 278 -2.92 -4.09 -7.03
C ILE A 278 -1.62 -4.87 -7.20
N GLY A 279 -0.49 -4.26 -6.85
CA GLY A 279 0.85 -4.81 -6.99
C GLY A 279 1.47 -5.27 -5.67
N PHE A 280 2.20 -6.39 -5.71
CA PHE A 280 3.01 -6.92 -4.62
C PHE A 280 4.38 -7.38 -5.12
N HIS A 281 5.39 -7.41 -4.25
CA HIS A 281 6.73 -7.89 -4.64
C HIS A 281 6.80 -9.39 -4.94
N THR A 282 6.11 -10.22 -4.16
CA THR A 282 6.20 -11.69 -4.25
C THR A 282 4.83 -12.33 -4.39
N PHE A 283 4.81 -13.54 -4.94
CA PHE A 283 3.58 -14.32 -5.03
C PHE A 283 3.01 -14.65 -3.65
N ASP A 284 3.85 -14.84 -2.63
CA ASP A 284 3.38 -15.11 -1.27
C ASP A 284 2.57 -13.95 -0.69
N TYR A 285 3.03 -12.71 -0.87
CA TYR A 285 2.30 -11.54 -0.39
C TYR A 285 0.95 -11.39 -1.12
N ALA A 286 0.95 -11.56 -2.45
CA ALA A 286 -0.28 -11.54 -3.24
C ALA A 286 -1.24 -12.66 -2.81
N ARG A 287 -0.74 -13.88 -2.65
CA ARG A 287 -1.53 -15.04 -2.19
C ARG A 287 -2.16 -14.80 -0.81
N HIS A 288 -1.44 -14.13 0.09
CA HIS A 288 -1.99 -13.77 1.40
C HIS A 288 -3.11 -12.73 1.29
N PHE A 289 -2.96 -11.71 0.45
CA PHE A 289 -4.04 -10.76 0.15
C PHE A 289 -5.28 -11.46 -0.41
N LEU A 290 -5.10 -12.33 -1.42
CA LEU A 290 -6.18 -13.12 -2.02
C LEU A 290 -6.89 -14.00 -0.98
N SER A 291 -6.13 -14.65 -0.10
CA SER A 291 -6.69 -15.46 1.00
C SER A 291 -7.50 -14.61 1.98
N CYS A 292 -7.08 -13.37 2.25
CA CYS A 292 -7.85 -12.45 3.10
C CYS A 292 -9.16 -12.03 2.41
N CYS A 293 -9.14 -11.70 1.11
CA CYS A 293 -10.35 -11.40 0.35
C CYS A 293 -11.35 -12.57 0.36
N SER A 294 -10.89 -13.80 0.10
CA SER A 294 -11.76 -14.98 0.11
C SER A 294 -12.32 -15.25 1.51
N ARG A 295 -11.47 -15.29 2.55
CA ARG A 295 -11.92 -15.66 3.92
C ARG A 295 -12.75 -14.58 4.63
N MET A 296 -12.49 -13.30 4.39
CA MET A 296 -13.15 -12.20 5.10
C MET A 296 -14.34 -11.65 4.33
N LEU A 297 -14.26 -11.64 3.00
CA LEU A 297 -15.26 -11.01 2.14
C LEU A 297 -16.01 -12.00 1.24
N GLY A 298 -15.61 -13.29 1.22
CA GLY A 298 -16.20 -14.30 0.33
C GLY A 298 -15.86 -14.08 -1.14
N ILE A 299 -14.75 -13.38 -1.44
CA ILE A 299 -14.36 -13.03 -2.80
C ILE A 299 -13.23 -13.94 -3.25
N ASP A 300 -13.54 -14.87 -4.14
CA ASP A 300 -12.55 -15.74 -4.75
C ASP A 300 -11.85 -15.08 -5.94
N TYR A 301 -10.60 -15.46 -6.15
CA TYR A 301 -9.82 -15.00 -7.30
C TYR A 301 -9.93 -16.00 -8.45
N GLN A 302 -9.78 -15.48 -9.66
CA GLN A 302 -9.70 -16.27 -10.87
C GLN A 302 -8.32 -16.08 -11.50
N SER A 303 -7.75 -17.17 -12.00
CA SER A 303 -6.56 -17.13 -12.85
C SER A 303 -6.96 -17.44 -14.29
N LYS A 304 -6.82 -16.47 -15.20
CA LYS A 304 -7.14 -16.63 -16.63
C LYS A 304 -5.92 -16.27 -17.47
N ARG A 305 -5.39 -17.24 -18.21
CA ARG A 305 -4.23 -17.05 -19.13
C ARG A 305 -3.02 -16.39 -18.45
N GLY A 306 -2.75 -16.75 -17.20
CA GLY A 306 -1.63 -16.19 -16.41
C GLY A 306 -1.94 -14.89 -15.67
N TYR A 307 -3.13 -14.30 -15.84
CA TYR A 307 -3.57 -13.12 -15.11
C TYR A 307 -4.40 -13.53 -13.89
N ILE A 308 -4.07 -12.95 -12.74
CA ILE A 308 -4.83 -13.13 -11.50
C ILE A 308 -5.73 -11.90 -11.32
N GLY A 309 -7.01 -12.13 -11.06
CA GLY A 309 -7.94 -11.04 -10.73
C GLY A 309 -9.10 -11.49 -9.87
N LEU A 310 -9.71 -10.53 -9.19
CA LEU A 310 -10.92 -10.73 -8.38
C LEU A 310 -12.11 -10.08 -9.11
N ASP A 311 -13.26 -10.77 -9.17
CA ASP A 311 -14.51 -10.10 -9.55
C ASP A 311 -15.06 -9.39 -8.31
N TYR A 312 -15.21 -8.07 -8.41
CA TYR A 312 -15.75 -7.24 -7.35
C TYR A 312 -16.87 -6.38 -7.92
N PHE A 313 -18.10 -6.85 -7.77
CA PHE A 313 -19.33 -6.19 -8.27
C PHE A 313 -19.29 -5.91 -9.78
N GLY A 314 -18.84 -6.90 -10.56
CA GLY A 314 -18.73 -6.78 -12.02
C GLY A 314 -17.53 -5.97 -12.49
N ARG A 315 -16.60 -5.59 -11.60
CA ARG A 315 -15.28 -5.07 -11.94
C ARG A 315 -14.23 -6.17 -11.75
N THR A 316 -13.24 -6.20 -12.62
CA THR A 316 -12.06 -7.04 -12.41
C THR A 316 -10.99 -6.23 -11.69
N VAL A 317 -10.62 -6.61 -10.47
CA VAL A 317 -9.45 -6.07 -9.77
C VAL A 317 -8.26 -6.95 -10.10
N GLY A 318 -7.32 -6.44 -10.91
CA GLY A 318 -6.12 -7.17 -11.31
C GLY A 318 -5.09 -7.27 -10.19
N ILE A 319 -4.34 -8.38 -10.15
CA ILE A 319 -3.22 -8.58 -9.23
C ILE A 319 -1.92 -8.70 -10.02
N LYS A 320 -0.97 -7.79 -9.74
CA LYS A 320 0.38 -7.82 -10.28
C LYS A 320 1.35 -8.31 -9.23
N ILE A 321 2.24 -9.21 -9.62
CA ILE A 321 3.37 -9.64 -8.79
C ILE A 321 4.64 -9.25 -9.52
N MET A 322 5.41 -8.36 -8.91
CA MET A 322 6.67 -7.93 -9.48
C MET A 322 7.61 -7.37 -8.43
N PRO A 323 8.79 -7.98 -8.23
CA PRO A 323 9.82 -7.41 -7.37
C PRO A 323 10.31 -6.09 -7.97
N VAL A 324 10.51 -5.08 -7.14
CA VAL A 324 11.11 -3.81 -7.59
C VAL A 324 12.63 -3.93 -7.63
N GLY A 325 13.24 -3.29 -8.63
CA GLY A 325 14.69 -3.23 -8.81
C GLY A 325 15.33 -1.94 -8.30
N ILE A 326 16.60 -1.76 -8.68
CA ILE A 326 17.39 -0.53 -8.44
C ILE A 326 17.51 0.28 -9.73
N ASN A 327 17.92 1.55 -9.64
CA ASN A 327 18.29 2.33 -10.83
C ASN A 327 19.75 2.04 -11.21
N MET A 328 19.94 1.35 -12.34
CA MET A 328 21.27 0.95 -12.82
C MET A 328 22.11 2.15 -13.25
N GLU A 329 21.53 3.10 -13.99
CA GLU A 329 22.23 4.27 -14.52
C GLU A 329 22.70 5.21 -13.41
N HIS A 330 21.83 5.47 -12.43
CA HIS A 330 22.15 6.27 -11.27
C HIS A 330 23.33 5.67 -10.49
N LEU A 331 23.28 4.37 -10.17
CA LEU A 331 24.38 3.70 -9.47
C LEU A 331 25.68 3.70 -10.27
N GLN A 332 25.60 3.51 -11.60
CA GLN A 332 26.78 3.60 -12.46
C GLN A 332 27.38 5.01 -12.48
N SER A 333 26.56 6.06 -12.47
CA SER A 333 27.06 7.44 -12.38
C SER A 333 27.75 7.73 -11.05
N LEU A 334 27.22 7.19 -9.93
CA LEU A 334 27.89 7.28 -8.63
C LEU A 334 29.22 6.51 -8.59
N LEU A 335 29.31 5.38 -9.30
CA LEU A 335 30.56 4.61 -9.42
C LEU A 335 31.68 5.38 -10.15
N GLN A 336 31.34 6.40 -10.96
CA GLN A 336 32.30 7.23 -11.71
C GLN A 336 32.84 8.41 -10.88
N GLN A 337 32.30 8.66 -9.68
CA GLN A 337 32.71 9.82 -8.89
C GLN A 337 34.13 9.64 -8.32
N PRO A 338 35.04 10.63 -8.48
CA PRO A 338 36.40 10.56 -7.94
C PRO A 338 36.46 10.39 -6.42
N ASP A 339 35.47 10.96 -5.71
CA ASP A 339 35.34 10.82 -4.25
C ASP A 339 35.12 9.38 -3.80
N LEU A 340 34.48 8.54 -4.64
CA LEU A 340 34.31 7.13 -4.34
C LEU A 340 35.66 6.42 -4.32
N GLU A 341 36.51 6.65 -5.32
CA GLU A 341 37.81 5.98 -5.43
C GLU A 341 38.72 6.32 -4.23
N ARG A 342 38.75 7.60 -3.85
CA ARG A 342 39.45 8.04 -2.64
C ARG A 342 38.92 7.32 -1.40
N LYS A 343 37.59 7.24 -1.25
CA LYS A 343 36.98 6.58 -0.09
C LYS A 343 37.24 5.07 -0.06
N VAL A 344 37.22 4.41 -1.21
CA VAL A 344 37.58 2.99 -1.34
C VAL A 344 39.04 2.76 -0.93
N ALA A 345 39.97 3.62 -1.34
CA ALA A 345 41.38 3.53 -0.95
C ALA A 345 41.56 3.71 0.57
N GLU A 346 40.89 4.68 1.18
CA GLU A 346 40.88 4.89 2.64
C GLU A 346 40.40 3.63 3.38
N LEU A 347 39.28 3.05 2.96
CA LEU A 347 38.72 1.86 3.60
C LEU A 347 39.60 0.62 3.41
N ARG A 348 40.22 0.45 2.24
CA ARG A 348 41.19 -0.65 2.00
C ARG A 348 42.40 -0.54 2.91
N ASN A 349 42.91 0.66 3.14
CA ASN A 349 43.98 0.88 4.09
C ASN A 349 43.54 0.58 5.52
N GLN A 350 42.34 1.06 5.92
CA GLN A 350 41.76 0.80 7.24
C GLN A 350 41.56 -0.70 7.52
N PHE A 351 41.10 -1.46 6.52
CA PHE A 351 40.82 -2.89 6.61
C PHE A 351 41.89 -3.76 5.94
N SER A 352 43.13 -3.27 5.86
CA SER A 352 44.22 -4.01 5.24
C SER A 352 44.42 -5.39 5.88
N ARG A 353 44.54 -6.43 5.02
CA ARG A 353 44.65 -7.85 5.39
C ARG A 353 43.44 -8.41 6.17
N LYS A 354 42.30 -7.71 6.15
CA LYS A 354 41.06 -8.14 6.79
C LYS A 354 39.98 -8.40 5.74
N THR A 355 39.14 -9.38 6.02
CA THR A 355 37.96 -9.71 5.21
C THR A 355 36.75 -9.03 5.83
N VAL A 356 36.09 -8.16 5.04
CA VAL A 356 34.95 -7.37 5.51
C VAL A 356 33.63 -8.08 5.17
N LEU A 357 32.85 -8.38 6.20
CA LEU A 357 31.42 -8.67 6.08
C LEU A 357 30.65 -7.40 6.38
N LEU A 358 29.61 -7.11 5.61
CA LEU A 358 28.88 -5.85 5.68
C LEU A 358 27.40 -6.08 5.95
N GLY A 359 26.88 -5.39 6.96
CA GLY A 359 25.45 -5.20 7.18
C GLY A 359 25.08 -3.73 6.98
N VAL A 360 23.99 -3.47 6.25
CA VAL A 360 23.44 -2.12 6.08
C VAL A 360 21.94 -2.22 6.31
N ASP A 361 21.47 -1.65 7.41
CA ASP A 361 20.07 -1.79 7.82
C ASP A 361 19.60 -0.52 8.51
N ASP A 362 18.30 -0.24 8.41
CA ASP A 362 17.68 0.74 9.28
C ASP A 362 17.53 0.19 10.70
N MET A 363 17.62 1.06 11.70
CA MET A 363 17.36 0.70 13.08
C MET A 363 15.88 0.34 13.27
N ASP A 364 15.60 -0.96 13.20
CA ASP A 364 14.25 -1.53 13.23
C ASP A 364 14.32 -2.98 13.75
N ILE A 365 13.36 -3.36 14.59
CA ILE A 365 13.29 -4.68 15.23
C ILE A 365 13.19 -5.83 14.23
N PHE A 366 12.67 -5.56 13.02
CA PHE A 366 12.50 -6.59 12.00
C PHE A 366 13.75 -6.83 11.14
N LYS A 367 14.79 -6.00 11.28
CA LYS A 367 16.04 -6.16 10.50
C LYS A 367 17.01 -7.18 11.07
N GLY A 368 16.76 -7.71 12.28
CA GLY A 368 17.55 -8.81 12.84
C GLY A 368 19.04 -8.48 12.98
N ILE A 369 19.38 -7.23 13.29
CA ILE A 369 20.77 -6.77 13.44
C ILE A 369 21.45 -7.48 14.61
N ASP A 370 20.73 -7.69 15.70
CA ASP A 370 21.21 -8.43 16.86
C ASP A 370 21.51 -9.90 16.51
N LEU A 371 20.62 -10.56 15.77
CA LEU A 371 20.84 -11.93 15.26
C LEU A 371 22.10 -12.01 14.38
N LYS A 372 22.33 -10.99 13.55
CA LYS A 372 23.54 -10.87 12.72
C LYS A 372 24.82 -10.83 13.55
N ILE A 373 24.83 -9.99 14.57
CA ILE A 373 25.98 -9.79 15.44
C ILE A 373 26.26 -11.07 16.24
N LEU A 374 25.22 -11.76 16.72
CA LEU A 374 25.34 -13.05 17.40
C LEU A 374 25.86 -14.15 16.48
N ALA A 375 25.39 -14.23 15.24
CA ALA A 375 25.90 -15.17 14.25
C ALA A 375 27.38 -14.92 13.92
N PHE A 376 27.79 -13.66 13.80
CA PHE A 376 29.20 -13.32 13.58
C PHE A 376 30.08 -13.71 14.78
N GLU A 377 29.60 -13.48 16.01
CA GLU A 377 30.29 -13.97 17.21
C GLU A 377 30.45 -15.50 17.19
N GLN A 378 29.37 -16.22 16.87
CA GLN A 378 29.38 -17.68 16.81
C GLN A 378 30.35 -18.18 15.72
N MET A 379 30.43 -17.49 14.58
CA MET A 379 31.40 -17.79 13.52
C MET A 379 32.84 -17.65 14.03
N LEU A 380 33.16 -16.59 14.79
CA LEU A 380 34.50 -16.39 15.36
C LEU A 380 34.87 -17.45 16.41
N LYS A 381 33.90 -17.97 17.16
CA LYS A 381 34.09 -19.07 18.12
C LYS A 381 34.33 -20.40 17.41
N ALA A 382 33.46 -20.73 16.44
CA ALA A 382 33.53 -21.99 15.70
C ALA A 382 34.75 -22.06 14.77
N HIS A 383 35.19 -20.91 14.24
CA HIS A 383 36.32 -20.82 13.31
C HIS A 383 37.39 -19.84 13.79
N PRO A 384 38.23 -20.23 14.77
CA PRO A 384 39.26 -19.36 15.35
C PRO A 384 40.23 -18.78 14.33
N LYS A 385 40.41 -19.45 13.17
CA LYS A 385 41.21 -18.95 12.05
C LYS A 385 40.81 -17.55 11.58
N TRP A 386 39.55 -17.15 11.76
CA TRP A 386 39.06 -15.83 11.33
C TRP A 386 39.24 -14.73 12.37
N GLN A 387 39.61 -15.07 13.61
CA GLN A 387 39.93 -14.07 14.64
C GLN A 387 41.16 -13.26 14.20
N GLY A 388 41.06 -11.93 14.24
CA GLY A 388 42.10 -11.03 13.72
C GLY A 388 42.05 -10.79 12.20
N ARG A 389 41.22 -11.56 11.46
CA ARG A 389 41.13 -11.49 9.99
C ARG A 389 39.74 -11.07 9.50
N ALA A 390 38.66 -11.55 10.09
CA ALA A 390 37.30 -11.15 9.71
C ALA A 390 36.84 -9.92 10.51
N VAL A 391 36.15 -9.00 9.85
CA VAL A 391 35.50 -7.82 10.46
C VAL A 391 34.07 -7.73 9.98
N LEU A 392 33.12 -7.58 10.90
CA LEU A 392 31.75 -7.19 10.60
C LEU A 392 31.62 -5.67 10.69
N VAL A 393 31.36 -5.01 9.58
CA VAL A 393 30.93 -3.61 9.57
C VAL A 393 29.41 -3.58 9.53
N GLN A 394 28.77 -3.07 10.58
CA GLN A 394 27.32 -2.88 10.62
C GLN A 394 27.01 -1.38 10.55
N ILE A 395 26.41 -0.95 9.45
CA ILE A 395 25.84 0.38 9.29
C ILE A 395 24.38 0.31 9.75
N ALA A 396 24.05 1.03 10.80
CA ALA A 396 22.70 1.12 11.34
C ALA A 396 22.18 2.55 11.10
N ASN A 397 21.25 2.70 10.16
CA ASN A 397 20.66 4.00 9.86
C ASN A 397 19.62 4.34 10.94
N PRO A 398 19.78 5.46 11.68
CA PRO A 398 18.79 5.85 12.66
C PRO A 398 17.47 6.17 11.96
N LYS A 399 16.36 5.63 12.47
CA LYS A 399 15.01 6.03 12.07
C LYS A 399 14.50 7.12 13.02
N GLY A 400 13.83 8.12 12.46
CA GLY A 400 13.18 9.16 13.25
C GLY A 400 12.03 8.62 14.10
N GLY A 401 11.85 9.18 15.30
CA GLY A 401 10.82 8.80 16.28
C GLY A 401 11.37 7.89 17.37
N SER A 402 11.50 8.42 18.60
CA SER A 402 11.89 7.65 19.78
C SER A 402 10.77 6.66 20.13
N ARG A 403 11.07 5.37 19.97
CA ARG A 403 10.29 4.27 20.53
C ARG A 403 11.19 3.54 21.50
N LYS A 404 10.68 3.30 22.71
CA LYS A 404 11.39 2.59 23.78
C LYS A 404 12.01 1.27 23.29
N GLU A 405 11.28 0.49 22.49
CA GLU A 405 11.78 -0.77 21.91
C GLU A 405 13.02 -0.57 21.02
N LEU A 406 13.10 0.53 20.27
CA LEU A 406 14.25 0.81 19.40
C LEU A 406 15.47 1.25 20.21
N GLU A 407 15.26 2.00 21.29
CA GLU A 407 16.32 2.39 22.22
C GLU A 407 16.88 1.17 22.96
N GLU A 408 16.01 0.27 23.41
CA GLU A 408 16.39 -1.01 24.01
C GLU A 408 17.16 -1.90 23.02
N LEU A 409 16.69 -2.01 21.77
CA LEU A 409 17.40 -2.74 20.72
C LEU A 409 18.78 -2.13 20.44
N GLN A 410 18.86 -0.81 20.35
CA GLN A 410 20.12 -0.11 20.12
C GLN A 410 21.11 -0.36 21.26
N ALA A 411 20.66 -0.26 22.52
CA ALA A 411 21.49 -0.57 23.68
C ALA A 411 21.98 -2.03 23.68
N LYS A 412 21.09 -2.98 23.34
CA LYS A 412 21.44 -4.41 23.22
C LYS A 412 22.50 -4.66 22.13
N ILE A 413 22.36 -4.00 20.98
CA ILE A 413 23.32 -4.07 19.86
C ILE A 413 24.68 -3.52 20.31
N GLU A 414 24.70 -2.33 20.90
CA GLU A 414 25.94 -1.68 21.37
C GLU A 414 26.65 -2.52 22.44
N GLN A 415 25.90 -3.07 23.39
CA GLN A 415 26.43 -3.98 24.41
C GLN A 415 27.04 -5.24 23.79
N SER A 416 26.37 -5.83 22.80
CA SER A 416 26.86 -7.04 22.11
C SER A 416 28.14 -6.73 21.31
N CYS A 417 28.17 -5.63 20.57
CA CYS A 417 29.35 -5.15 19.86
C CYS A 417 30.53 -4.94 20.81
N LYS A 418 30.30 -4.27 21.94
CA LYS A 418 31.32 -4.03 22.97
C LYS A 418 31.88 -5.35 23.51
N ARG A 419 31.00 -6.26 23.93
CA ARG A 419 31.39 -7.57 24.47
C ARG A 419 32.23 -8.39 23.48
N ILE A 420 31.85 -8.42 22.20
CA ILE A 420 32.59 -9.14 21.15
C ILE A 420 33.96 -8.48 20.91
N ASN A 421 34.01 -7.15 20.86
CA ASN A 421 35.26 -6.42 20.69
C ASN A 421 36.20 -6.58 21.89
N ASP A 422 35.68 -6.62 23.12
CA ASP A 422 36.48 -6.86 24.33
C ASP A 422 37.04 -8.31 24.33
N GLN A 423 36.27 -9.28 23.85
CA GLN A 423 36.66 -10.70 23.85
C GLN A 423 37.65 -11.06 22.73
N PHE A 424 37.43 -10.57 21.51
CA PHE A 424 38.20 -10.98 20.33
C PHE A 424 39.08 -9.86 19.74
N GLY A 425 38.91 -8.62 20.20
CA GLY A 425 39.66 -7.47 19.73
C GLY A 425 41.10 -7.42 20.23
N ARG A 426 41.92 -6.67 19.49
CA ARG A 426 43.34 -6.43 19.76
C ARG A 426 43.71 -5.01 19.29
N PRO A 427 44.84 -4.41 19.71
CA PRO A 427 45.24 -3.10 19.20
C PRO A 427 45.24 -3.07 17.66
N GLY A 428 44.47 -2.14 17.07
CA GLY A 428 44.31 -2.02 15.60
C GLY A 428 43.32 -3.01 14.95
N TYR A 429 42.63 -3.85 15.73
CA TYR A 429 41.62 -4.80 15.27
C TYR A 429 40.38 -4.80 16.17
N SER A 430 39.27 -4.31 15.62
CA SER A 430 37.93 -4.46 16.20
C SER A 430 37.14 -5.44 15.32
N PRO A 431 36.76 -6.63 15.84
CA PRO A 431 35.95 -7.58 15.10
C PRO A 431 34.62 -7.01 14.59
N VAL A 432 33.99 -6.10 15.34
CA VAL A 432 32.72 -5.45 14.96
C VAL A 432 32.90 -3.94 14.94
N VAL A 433 32.59 -3.32 13.80
CA VAL A 433 32.56 -1.87 13.60
C VAL A 433 31.12 -1.43 13.41
N LEU A 434 30.55 -0.80 14.44
CA LEU A 434 29.20 -0.26 14.40
C LEU A 434 29.22 1.20 13.92
N VAL A 435 28.54 1.50 12.81
CA VAL A 435 28.34 2.84 12.27
C VAL A 435 26.88 3.23 12.50
N ASN A 436 26.63 3.90 13.63
CA ASN A 436 25.29 4.29 14.08
C ASN A 436 24.90 5.68 13.54
N ARG A 437 24.88 5.83 12.22
CA ARG A 437 24.48 7.06 11.51
C ARG A 437 24.19 6.76 10.05
N ALA A 438 23.34 7.59 9.43
CA ALA A 438 23.15 7.57 8.00
C ALA A 438 24.45 7.95 7.28
N LEU A 439 24.75 7.25 6.18
CA LEU A 439 25.88 7.53 5.31
C LEU A 439 25.40 8.10 3.97
N SER A 440 26.21 8.98 3.37
CA SER A 440 26.00 9.38 1.98
C SER A 440 26.15 8.17 1.04
N SER A 441 25.49 8.22 -0.12
CA SER A 441 25.47 7.13 -1.10
C SER A 441 26.89 6.74 -1.52
N VAL A 442 27.78 7.72 -1.75
CA VAL A 442 29.21 7.48 -2.04
C VAL A 442 29.92 6.69 -0.93
N LYS A 443 29.70 7.04 0.35
CA LYS A 443 30.33 6.32 1.48
C LYS A 443 29.76 4.91 1.61
N ARG A 444 28.45 4.74 1.43
CA ARG A 444 27.77 3.44 1.44
C ARG A 444 28.32 2.53 0.33
N MET A 445 28.44 3.05 -0.89
CA MET A 445 28.99 2.33 -2.04
C MET A 445 30.47 1.96 -1.85
N ALA A 446 31.27 2.82 -1.22
CA ALA A 446 32.65 2.48 -0.91
C ALA A 446 32.77 1.23 -0.02
N TYR A 447 31.87 1.08 0.96
CA TYR A 447 31.78 -0.15 1.77
C TYR A 447 31.34 -1.35 0.93
N TYR A 448 30.33 -1.21 0.07
CA TYR A 448 29.93 -2.30 -0.84
C TYR A 448 31.09 -2.76 -1.72
N THR A 449 31.87 -1.85 -2.27
CA THR A 449 33.01 -2.19 -3.14
C THR A 449 34.06 -3.03 -2.41
N ILE A 450 34.35 -2.75 -1.14
CA ILE A 450 35.39 -3.47 -0.40
C ILE A 450 34.87 -4.72 0.33
N ALA A 451 33.57 -4.84 0.55
CA ALA A 451 32.99 -5.95 1.29
C ALA A 451 33.10 -7.27 0.52
N GLU A 452 33.57 -8.30 1.22
CA GLU A 452 33.65 -9.66 0.69
C GLU A 452 32.27 -10.32 0.66
N CYS A 453 31.45 -10.03 1.67
CA CYS A 453 30.09 -10.51 1.77
C CYS A 453 29.16 -9.44 2.34
N VAL A 454 27.95 -9.33 1.79
CA VAL A 454 26.84 -8.62 2.42
C VAL A 454 25.92 -9.61 3.13
N VAL A 455 25.62 -9.32 4.39
CA VAL A 455 24.79 -10.18 5.25
C VAL A 455 23.48 -9.45 5.59
N VAL A 456 22.36 -10.02 5.17
CA VAL A 456 21.01 -9.50 5.41
C VAL A 456 20.21 -10.54 6.21
N THR A 457 19.97 -10.25 7.49
CA THR A 457 19.36 -11.18 8.45
C THR A 457 17.97 -10.72 8.91
N ALA A 458 17.31 -9.86 8.12
CA ALA A 458 15.98 -9.38 8.45
C ALA A 458 15.01 -10.56 8.65
N VAL A 459 14.30 -10.55 9.78
CA VAL A 459 13.33 -11.60 10.14
C VAL A 459 12.08 -11.49 9.29
N ARG A 460 11.71 -10.27 8.87
CA ARG A 460 10.72 -9.98 7.85
C ARG A 460 11.08 -8.68 7.15
N ASP A 461 11.00 -8.67 5.83
CA ASP A 461 11.22 -7.47 5.02
C ASP A 461 10.45 -7.59 3.70
N GLY A 462 9.86 -6.48 3.23
CA GLY A 462 9.08 -6.46 1.99
C GLY A 462 9.95 -6.69 0.77
N MET A 463 10.79 -5.71 0.45
CA MET A 463 11.88 -5.85 -0.51
C MET A 463 13.14 -5.22 0.10
N ASN A 464 14.28 -5.89 -0.06
CA ASN A 464 15.57 -5.38 0.39
C ASN A 464 16.49 -5.15 -0.81
N LEU A 465 16.82 -3.90 -1.08
CA LEU A 465 17.62 -3.49 -2.24
C LEU A 465 19.13 -3.42 -1.94
N THR A 466 19.55 -3.55 -0.67
CA THR A 466 20.98 -3.55 -0.28
C THR A 466 21.80 -4.60 -1.04
N PRO A 467 21.34 -5.87 -1.19
CA PRO A 467 22.05 -6.83 -2.04
C PRO A 467 22.20 -6.38 -3.49
N TYR A 468 21.20 -5.68 -4.05
CA TYR A 468 21.20 -5.26 -5.46
C TYR A 468 22.24 -4.15 -5.66
N GLU A 469 22.24 -3.14 -4.80
CA GLU A 469 23.26 -2.08 -4.79
C GLU A 469 24.67 -2.67 -4.65
N TYR A 470 24.84 -3.64 -3.74
CA TYR A 470 26.13 -4.33 -3.52
C TYR A 470 26.62 -5.07 -4.76
N ILE A 471 25.75 -5.85 -5.42
CA ILE A 471 26.09 -6.59 -6.63
C ILE A 471 26.61 -5.63 -7.71
N VAL A 472 25.92 -4.50 -7.94
CA VAL A 472 26.36 -3.50 -8.93
C VAL A 472 27.71 -2.88 -8.55
N CYS A 473 27.91 -2.55 -7.28
CA CYS A 473 29.19 -2.01 -6.80
C CYS A 473 30.37 -2.98 -6.95
N ARG A 474 30.11 -4.30 -6.86
CA ARG A 474 31.12 -5.36 -7.04
C ARG A 474 31.39 -5.69 -8.50
N GLN A 475 30.42 -5.48 -9.39
CA GLN A 475 30.65 -5.55 -10.83
C GLN A 475 31.60 -4.42 -11.27
N GLY A 476 31.36 -3.20 -10.78
CA GLY A 476 32.08 -2.01 -11.24
C GLY A 476 31.68 -1.59 -12.67
N ILE A 477 32.46 -0.71 -13.29
CA ILE A 477 32.16 -0.15 -14.61
C ILE A 477 32.91 -0.92 -15.70
N PRO A 478 32.22 -1.53 -16.69
CA PRO A 478 32.87 -2.17 -17.83
C PRO A 478 33.74 -1.19 -18.64
N GLY A 479 34.95 -1.58 -19.05
CA GLY A 479 35.77 -0.82 -20.02
C GLY A 479 36.59 0.36 -19.48
N LEU A 480 36.41 0.77 -18.21
CA LEU A 480 37.41 1.59 -17.49
C LEU A 480 38.55 0.69 -17.00
N ASP A 481 39.30 0.17 -17.97
CA ASP A 481 40.48 -0.67 -17.80
C ASP A 481 41.73 0.17 -18.09
N GLY A 482 42.47 0.54 -17.05
CA GLY A 482 43.69 1.33 -17.25
C GLY A 482 44.46 1.78 -16.00
N SER A 483 43.92 1.62 -14.79
CA SER A 483 44.57 2.15 -13.59
C SER A 483 44.68 1.11 -12.46
N GLY A 484 45.63 0.17 -12.64
CA GLY A 484 46.55 -0.35 -11.62
C GLY A 484 46.06 -0.68 -10.19
N GLY A 485 44.79 -0.98 -9.96
CA GLY A 485 44.26 -1.25 -8.63
C GLY A 485 43.65 -2.64 -8.54
N ASP A 486 44.19 -3.45 -7.63
CA ASP A 486 43.75 -4.76 -7.15
C ASP A 486 42.25 -4.77 -6.73
N ARG A 487 41.33 -4.63 -7.69
CA ARG A 487 39.87 -4.66 -7.50
C ARG A 487 39.41 -6.08 -7.84
N PRO A 488 38.98 -6.89 -6.85
CA PRO A 488 38.28 -8.14 -7.15
C PRO A 488 36.90 -7.79 -7.74
N ARG A 489 36.88 -7.54 -9.04
CA ARG A 489 35.66 -7.31 -9.83
C ARG A 489 34.97 -8.65 -10.08
N GLY A 490 33.67 -8.60 -10.30
CA GLY A 490 32.92 -9.76 -10.75
C GLY A 490 32.76 -10.84 -9.68
N LYS A 491 32.95 -10.50 -8.39
CA LYS A 491 32.87 -11.44 -7.26
C LYS A 491 32.03 -10.82 -6.15
N SER A 492 30.95 -11.48 -5.76
CA SER A 492 30.08 -11.03 -4.66
C SER A 492 29.50 -12.21 -3.91
N MET A 493 29.53 -12.16 -2.58
CA MET A 493 28.89 -13.16 -1.74
C MET A 493 27.76 -12.56 -0.93
N LEU A 494 26.68 -13.30 -0.81
CA LEU A 494 25.44 -12.86 -0.17
C LEU A 494 24.98 -13.92 0.81
N VAL A 495 24.84 -13.53 2.08
CA VAL A 495 24.14 -14.31 3.10
C VAL A 495 22.81 -13.61 3.36
N VAL A 496 21.71 -14.26 3.00
CA VAL A 496 20.41 -13.58 2.88
C VAL A 496 19.32 -14.39 3.59
N SER A 497 18.55 -13.72 4.43
CA SER A 497 17.37 -14.29 5.08
C SER A 497 16.38 -14.85 4.04
N GLU A 498 15.82 -16.03 4.30
CA GLU A 498 14.74 -16.59 3.46
C GLU A 498 13.43 -15.79 3.57
N PHE A 499 13.33 -14.84 4.51
CA PHE A 499 12.10 -14.12 4.85
C PHE A 499 11.98 -12.73 4.23
N ILE A 500 12.84 -12.40 3.26
CA ILE A 500 12.85 -11.11 2.55
C ILE A 500 12.50 -11.28 1.07
N GLY A 501 11.82 -10.28 0.49
CA GLY A 501 11.29 -10.39 -0.88
C GLY A 501 12.32 -10.54 -2.00
N CYS A 502 13.59 -10.17 -1.80
CA CYS A 502 14.62 -10.38 -2.81
C CYS A 502 15.24 -11.79 -2.79
N SER A 503 15.00 -12.59 -1.74
CA SER A 503 15.60 -13.91 -1.58
C SER A 503 15.23 -14.89 -2.73
N PRO A 504 13.96 -14.97 -3.18
CA PRO A 504 13.59 -15.78 -4.34
C PRO A 504 14.33 -15.40 -5.63
N SER A 505 14.53 -14.09 -5.86
CA SER A 505 15.19 -13.53 -7.04
C SER A 505 16.70 -13.82 -7.07
N LEU A 506 17.37 -13.72 -5.92
CA LEU A 506 18.83 -13.85 -5.81
C LEU A 506 19.27 -15.31 -5.57
N SER A 507 18.91 -16.20 -6.49
CA SER A 507 19.08 -17.66 -6.35
C SER A 507 20.52 -18.18 -6.17
N GLY A 508 21.56 -17.35 -6.31
CA GLY A 508 22.95 -17.69 -5.97
C GLY A 508 23.36 -17.34 -4.53
N ALA A 509 22.47 -16.74 -3.73
CA ALA A 509 22.76 -16.33 -2.36
C ALA A 509 22.71 -17.54 -1.40
N ILE A 510 23.52 -17.49 -0.34
CA ILE A 510 23.44 -18.46 0.75
C ILE A 510 22.23 -18.07 1.61
N ARG A 511 21.15 -18.83 1.51
CA ARG A 511 19.89 -18.56 2.22
C ARG A 511 19.98 -19.04 3.65
N VAL A 512 19.56 -18.20 4.59
CA VAL A 512 19.59 -18.52 6.02
C VAL A 512 18.22 -18.29 6.66
N ASN A 513 17.94 -19.08 7.68
CA ASN A 513 16.93 -18.76 8.66
C ASN A 513 17.61 -17.98 9.80
N PRO A 514 17.40 -16.65 9.94
CA PRO A 514 18.19 -15.83 10.86
C PRO A 514 17.99 -16.17 12.34
N TRP A 515 16.95 -16.92 12.70
CA TRP A 515 16.76 -17.43 14.06
C TRP A 515 17.72 -18.58 14.40
N ASN A 516 18.24 -19.28 13.40
CA ASN A 516 19.28 -20.27 13.59
C ASN A 516 20.66 -19.59 13.51
N ILE A 517 21.15 -19.18 14.67
CA ILE A 517 22.44 -18.48 14.82
C ILE A 517 23.61 -19.34 14.34
N GLU A 518 23.60 -20.65 14.61
CA GLU A 518 24.67 -21.56 14.21
C GLU A 518 24.74 -21.74 12.69
N SER A 519 23.59 -21.99 12.05
CA SER A 519 23.53 -22.09 10.59
C SER A 519 23.88 -20.77 9.91
N THR A 520 23.45 -19.63 10.49
CA THR A 520 23.80 -18.30 9.97
C THR A 520 25.29 -18.02 10.10
N ALA A 521 25.91 -18.42 11.22
CA ALA A 521 27.35 -18.33 11.43
C ALA A 521 28.12 -19.15 10.39
N GLU A 522 27.64 -20.35 10.07
CA GLU A 522 28.29 -21.20 9.08
C GLU A 522 28.13 -20.70 7.66
N ALA A 523 26.97 -20.13 7.33
CA ALA A 523 26.78 -19.41 6.07
C ALA A 523 27.72 -18.21 5.93
N MET A 524 27.95 -17.45 7.01
CA MET A 524 28.93 -16.36 7.03
C MET A 524 30.34 -16.89 6.78
N HIS A 525 30.73 -17.99 7.42
CA HIS A 525 32.03 -18.63 7.16
C HIS A 525 32.18 -19.12 5.73
N GLU A 526 31.19 -19.86 5.22
CA GLU A 526 31.16 -20.37 3.85
C GLU A 526 31.37 -19.21 2.86
N SER A 527 30.65 -18.10 3.07
CA SER A 527 30.72 -16.93 2.18
C SER A 527 32.14 -16.38 2.00
N ILE A 528 32.94 -16.34 3.07
CA ILE A 528 34.31 -15.82 3.04
C ILE A 528 35.36 -16.90 2.73
N ALA A 529 35.02 -18.18 2.96
CA ALA A 529 35.89 -19.33 2.70
C ALA A 529 35.76 -19.90 1.28
N SER A 530 34.68 -19.59 0.55
CA SER A 530 34.46 -20.03 -0.83
C SER A 530 35.61 -19.64 -1.76
N SER A 531 35.83 -20.49 -2.77
CA SER A 531 36.80 -20.22 -3.84
C SER A 531 36.38 -19.04 -4.70
N ASP A 532 37.35 -18.34 -5.28
CA ASP A 532 37.09 -17.20 -6.17
C ASP A 532 36.24 -17.56 -7.40
N ASN A 533 36.38 -18.77 -7.93
CA ASN A 533 35.58 -19.26 -9.04
C ASN A 533 34.10 -19.37 -8.65
N GLU A 534 33.81 -19.90 -7.47
CA GLU A 534 32.43 -19.99 -6.97
C GLU A 534 31.82 -18.61 -6.75
N LYS A 535 32.60 -17.68 -6.17
CA LYS A 535 32.18 -16.29 -5.95
C LYS A 535 31.83 -15.59 -7.27
N GLN A 536 32.60 -15.86 -8.32
CA GLN A 536 32.35 -15.33 -9.65
C GLN A 536 31.07 -15.90 -10.27
N LEU A 537 30.87 -17.22 -10.23
CA LEU A 537 29.66 -17.85 -10.78
C LEU A 537 28.39 -17.36 -10.08
N ARG A 538 28.41 -17.21 -8.75
CA ARG A 538 27.29 -16.64 -7.98
C ARG A 538 27.04 -15.19 -8.39
N HIS A 539 28.09 -14.39 -8.50
CA HIS A 539 28.01 -12.99 -8.93
C HIS A 539 27.41 -12.83 -10.32
N GLU A 540 27.88 -13.56 -11.32
CA GLU A 540 27.38 -13.46 -12.70
C GLU A 540 25.88 -13.76 -12.78
N LYS A 541 25.40 -14.75 -12.01
CA LYS A 541 23.98 -15.08 -11.91
C LYS A 541 23.17 -13.93 -11.30
N HIS A 542 23.68 -13.35 -10.21
CA HIS A 542 23.05 -12.23 -9.53
C HIS A 542 23.01 -10.96 -10.39
N TYR A 543 24.15 -10.59 -10.96
CA TYR A 543 24.28 -9.39 -11.78
C TYR A 543 23.36 -9.45 -13.00
N ARG A 544 23.30 -10.59 -13.70
CA ARG A 544 22.38 -10.79 -14.84
C ARG A 544 20.92 -10.53 -14.47
N TYR A 545 20.48 -10.96 -13.29
CA TYR A 545 19.13 -10.71 -12.82
C TYR A 545 18.92 -9.22 -12.51
N VAL A 546 19.79 -8.65 -11.67
CA VAL A 546 19.68 -7.27 -11.20
C VAL A 546 19.75 -6.27 -12.36
N SER A 547 20.59 -6.52 -13.37
CA SER A 547 20.74 -5.65 -14.54
C SER A 547 19.58 -5.73 -15.53
N SER A 548 18.72 -6.74 -15.44
CA SER A 548 17.55 -6.91 -16.33
C SER A 548 16.21 -6.62 -15.65
N HIS A 549 16.20 -6.57 -14.31
CA HIS A 549 15.02 -6.32 -13.48
C HIS A 549 15.26 -5.08 -12.64
N ASP A 550 15.50 -3.96 -13.31
CA ASP A 550 15.71 -2.65 -12.70
C ASP A 550 14.37 -1.95 -12.37
N VAL A 551 14.46 -0.75 -11.80
CA VAL A 551 13.27 0.06 -11.46
C VAL A 551 12.46 0.45 -12.70
N ALA A 552 13.11 0.71 -13.83
CA ALA A 552 12.46 1.10 -15.07
C ALA A 552 11.63 -0.07 -15.65
N TYR A 553 12.18 -1.28 -15.63
CA TYR A 553 11.44 -2.49 -16.00
C TYR A 553 10.21 -2.70 -15.11
N TRP A 554 10.35 -2.50 -13.79
CA TRP A 554 9.24 -2.59 -12.84
C TRP A 554 8.13 -1.58 -13.14
N SER A 555 8.46 -0.29 -13.33
CA SER A 555 7.42 0.72 -13.58
C SER A 555 6.75 0.50 -14.93
N LYS A 556 7.53 0.25 -15.99
CA LYS A 556 7.01 -0.06 -17.34
C LYS A 556 6.02 -1.21 -17.33
N SER A 557 6.40 -2.31 -16.68
CA SER A 557 5.57 -3.52 -16.64
C SER A 557 4.31 -3.34 -15.78
N PHE A 558 4.35 -2.47 -14.75
CA PHE A 558 3.16 -2.15 -13.97
C PHE A 558 2.18 -1.30 -14.79
N ILE A 559 2.67 -0.24 -15.45
CA ILE A 559 1.83 0.66 -16.26
C ILE A 559 1.14 -0.08 -17.40
N HIS A 560 1.86 -0.95 -18.12
CA HIS A 560 1.27 -1.78 -19.19
C HIS A 560 0.09 -2.64 -18.69
N ASP A 561 0.24 -3.29 -17.53
CA ASP A 561 -0.84 -4.09 -16.95
C ASP A 561 -1.95 -3.22 -16.35
N PHE A 562 -1.62 -2.01 -15.92
CA PHE A 562 -2.57 -1.04 -15.39
C PHE A 562 -3.49 -0.50 -16.49
N GLU A 563 -2.93 -0.09 -17.62
CA GLU A 563 -3.68 0.27 -18.84
C GLU A 563 -4.61 -0.87 -19.26
N ARG A 564 -4.07 -2.10 -19.31
CA ARG A 564 -4.84 -3.28 -19.66
C ARG A 564 -6.02 -3.50 -18.74
N SER A 565 -5.82 -3.34 -17.43
CA SER A 565 -6.87 -3.51 -16.41
C SER A 565 -7.97 -2.45 -16.54
N CYS A 566 -7.61 -1.25 -17.03
CA CYS A 566 -8.54 -0.13 -17.21
C CYS A 566 -9.30 -0.14 -18.56
N ARG A 567 -8.97 -1.01 -19.53
CA ARG A 567 -9.57 -0.99 -20.89
C ARG A 567 -11.10 -1.02 -20.91
N ASP A 568 -11.73 -1.71 -19.97
CA ASP A 568 -13.19 -1.88 -19.93
C ASP A 568 -13.92 -0.77 -19.13
N HIS A 569 -13.21 0.19 -18.51
CA HIS A 569 -13.81 1.30 -17.75
C HIS A 569 -14.75 2.17 -18.58
N PHE A 570 -14.48 2.29 -19.88
CA PHE A 570 -15.31 3.02 -20.82
C PHE A 570 -16.40 2.17 -21.44
N ARG A 571 -16.28 0.84 -21.37
CA ARG A 571 -17.26 -0.09 -21.94
C ARG A 571 -18.41 -0.43 -21.00
N ARG A 572 -18.22 -0.33 -19.69
CA ARG A 572 -19.25 -0.66 -18.68
C ARG A 572 -19.87 0.59 -18.06
N ARG A 573 -21.14 0.49 -17.63
CA ARG A 573 -21.81 1.55 -16.87
C ARG A 573 -21.56 1.31 -15.38
N CYS A 574 -20.94 2.28 -14.73
CA CYS A 574 -20.52 2.18 -13.33
C CYS A 574 -21.46 2.99 -12.42
N TRP A 575 -21.99 2.35 -11.38
CA TRP A 575 -22.86 2.96 -10.39
C TRP A 575 -22.24 2.89 -8.99
N GLY A 576 -22.15 4.02 -8.30
CA GLY A 576 -21.75 4.06 -6.90
C GLY A 576 -22.92 3.70 -5.99
N ILE A 577 -22.72 2.74 -5.09
CA ILE A 577 -23.74 2.29 -4.13
C ILE A 577 -23.12 2.19 -2.74
N GLY A 578 -23.82 2.68 -1.71
CA GLY A 578 -23.40 2.58 -0.32
C GLY A 578 -22.69 3.83 0.21
N LEU A 579 -22.33 3.81 1.49
CA LEU A 579 -21.73 4.92 2.23
C LEU A 579 -20.43 4.48 2.91
N GLY A 580 -19.55 5.43 3.18
CA GLY A 580 -18.23 5.20 3.78
C GLY A 580 -17.44 4.05 3.13
N PHE A 581 -16.85 3.18 3.94
CA PHE A 581 -16.13 1.99 3.46
C PHE A 581 -17.06 0.85 2.96
N GLY A 582 -18.38 1.01 3.11
CA GLY A 582 -19.37 0.14 2.46
C GLY A 582 -19.71 0.59 1.03
N PHE A 583 -19.14 1.71 0.57
CA PHE A 583 -19.24 2.16 -0.81
C PHE A 583 -18.61 1.13 -1.76
N ARG A 584 -19.32 0.85 -2.85
CA ARG A 584 -18.89 -0.05 -3.91
C ARG A 584 -19.31 0.52 -5.25
N VAL A 585 -18.50 0.23 -6.28
CA VAL A 585 -18.86 0.52 -7.66
C VAL A 585 -19.35 -0.76 -8.30
N VAL A 586 -20.62 -0.75 -8.71
CA VAL A 586 -21.21 -1.84 -9.50
C VAL A 586 -21.04 -1.51 -10.96
N ALA A 587 -20.29 -2.35 -11.68
CA ALA A 587 -20.08 -2.21 -13.13
C ALA A 587 -20.97 -3.20 -13.87
N LEU A 588 -21.89 -2.67 -14.68
CA LEU A 588 -22.86 -3.44 -15.45
C LEU A 588 -22.66 -3.20 -16.94
N ASP A 589 -23.21 -4.11 -17.75
CA ASP A 589 -23.23 -3.96 -19.21
C ASP A 589 -23.95 -2.66 -19.62
N ARG A 590 -23.56 -2.07 -20.76
CA ARG A 590 -24.20 -0.85 -21.29
C ARG A 590 -25.69 -1.02 -21.55
N ASN A 591 -26.11 -2.23 -21.91
CA ASN A 591 -27.51 -2.55 -22.17
C ASN A 591 -28.30 -2.80 -20.87
N PHE A 592 -27.65 -2.77 -19.71
CA PHE A 592 -28.36 -2.87 -18.43
C PHE A 592 -29.25 -1.65 -18.24
N LYS A 593 -30.56 -1.88 -18.21
CA LYS A 593 -31.57 -0.87 -17.93
C LYS A 593 -32.00 -1.01 -16.47
N LYS A 594 -31.59 -0.05 -15.62
CA LYS A 594 -32.11 0.05 -14.25
C LYS A 594 -33.63 0.23 -14.34
N LEU A 595 -34.38 -0.64 -13.68
CA LEU A 595 -35.82 -0.49 -13.56
C LEU A 595 -36.09 0.67 -12.59
N THR A 596 -36.81 1.69 -13.05
CA THR A 596 -37.24 2.81 -12.20
C THR A 596 -38.50 2.41 -11.45
N VAL A 597 -38.64 2.91 -10.22
CA VAL A 597 -39.83 2.64 -9.39
C VAL A 597 -41.09 3.07 -10.13
N ASP A 598 -41.08 4.23 -10.79
CA ASP A 598 -42.23 4.72 -11.55
C ASP A 598 -42.62 3.81 -12.71
N SER A 599 -41.64 3.29 -13.47
CA SER A 599 -41.92 2.34 -14.55
C SER A 599 -42.51 1.05 -14.00
N ILE A 600 -41.93 0.51 -12.93
CA ILE A 600 -42.43 -0.70 -12.28
C ILE A 600 -43.87 -0.48 -11.78
N VAL A 601 -44.13 0.65 -11.10
CA VAL A 601 -45.45 0.97 -10.55
C VAL A 601 -46.48 1.19 -11.66
N ALA A 602 -46.12 1.87 -12.74
CA ALA A 602 -47.00 2.07 -13.90
C ALA A 602 -47.36 0.73 -14.57
N ASP A 603 -46.36 -0.11 -14.84
CA ASP A 603 -46.56 -1.44 -15.43
C ASP A 603 -47.33 -2.36 -14.50
N TYR A 604 -47.04 -2.30 -13.19
CA TYR A 604 -47.78 -3.02 -12.15
C TYR A 604 -49.25 -2.60 -12.14
N LYS A 605 -49.57 -1.31 -12.17
CA LYS A 605 -50.96 -0.81 -12.18
C LYS A 605 -51.72 -1.20 -13.46
N LYS A 606 -51.04 -1.16 -14.62
CA LYS A 606 -51.64 -1.49 -15.92
C LYS A 606 -51.86 -3.00 -16.11
N SER A 607 -51.00 -3.83 -15.52
CA SER A 607 -51.01 -5.27 -15.74
C SER A 607 -52.25 -5.95 -15.16
N LYS A 608 -52.83 -6.87 -15.94
CA LYS A 608 -54.03 -7.64 -15.56
C LYS A 608 -53.70 -8.94 -14.83
N SER A 609 -52.47 -9.43 -14.98
CA SER A 609 -51.90 -10.60 -14.30
C SER A 609 -50.42 -10.35 -14.07
N ARG A 610 -49.93 -10.62 -12.85
CA ARG A 610 -48.59 -10.27 -12.39
C ARG A 610 -48.01 -11.44 -11.62
N VAL A 611 -46.82 -11.88 -12.00
CA VAL A 611 -46.08 -12.92 -11.29
C VAL A 611 -44.94 -12.26 -10.52
N ILE A 612 -44.88 -12.50 -9.21
CA ILE A 612 -43.86 -11.94 -8.31
C ILE A 612 -43.11 -13.11 -7.70
N LEU A 613 -41.84 -13.27 -8.06
CA LEU A 613 -40.96 -14.31 -7.55
C LEU A 613 -39.96 -13.67 -6.60
N LEU A 614 -39.97 -14.08 -5.33
CA LEU A 614 -39.15 -13.51 -4.27
C LEU A 614 -38.20 -14.57 -3.77
N ASP A 615 -36.91 -14.30 -3.84
CA ASP A 615 -35.93 -15.09 -3.11
C ASP A 615 -36.12 -14.87 -1.59
N TYR A 616 -35.84 -15.88 -0.78
CA TYR A 616 -35.96 -15.76 0.67
C TYR A 616 -34.68 -15.20 1.31
N ASP A 617 -33.55 -15.86 1.07
CA ASP A 617 -32.29 -15.64 1.76
C ASP A 617 -31.42 -14.61 1.03
N GLY A 618 -31.50 -13.37 1.49
CA GLY A 618 -30.78 -12.22 0.92
C GLY A 618 -31.71 -11.16 0.36
N THR A 619 -32.98 -11.52 0.10
CA THR A 619 -34.01 -10.57 -0.33
C THR A 619 -35.01 -10.26 0.78
N LEU A 620 -35.67 -11.26 1.36
CA LEU A 620 -36.66 -11.06 2.43
C LEU A 620 -36.01 -11.07 3.82
N VAL A 621 -35.04 -11.95 4.04
CA VAL A 621 -34.26 -12.02 5.28
C VAL A 621 -32.78 -11.91 4.93
N PRO A 622 -31.98 -11.05 5.60
CA PRO A 622 -30.56 -10.95 5.32
C PRO A 622 -29.84 -12.30 5.45
N GLN A 623 -28.92 -12.61 4.52
CA GLN A 623 -28.16 -13.87 4.55
C GLN A 623 -27.31 -14.06 5.82
N THR A 624 -26.96 -12.98 6.50
CA THR A 624 -26.15 -12.99 7.72
C THR A 624 -26.93 -13.23 9.02
N THR A 625 -28.26 -13.16 9.01
CA THR A 625 -29.06 -13.34 10.24
C THR A 625 -29.03 -14.80 10.69
N ILE A 626 -28.76 -15.05 11.97
CA ILE A 626 -28.77 -16.39 12.57
C ILE A 626 -30.20 -16.92 12.66
N ASP A 627 -31.12 -16.09 13.16
CA ASP A 627 -32.55 -16.39 13.10
C ASP A 627 -33.07 -16.09 11.70
N LYS A 628 -33.53 -17.15 11.04
CA LYS A 628 -34.04 -17.09 9.68
C LYS A 628 -35.55 -17.06 9.64
N THR A 629 -36.21 -16.93 10.78
CA THR A 629 -37.66 -16.78 10.88
C THR A 629 -38.06 -15.40 10.36
N PRO A 630 -39.09 -15.28 9.50
CA PRO A 630 -39.54 -13.99 9.03
C PRO A 630 -40.21 -13.23 10.19
N ASN A 631 -39.97 -11.92 10.28
CA ASN A 631 -40.67 -11.08 11.24
C ASN A 631 -42.12 -10.82 10.79
N GLU A 632 -42.95 -10.30 11.69
CA GLU A 632 -44.36 -10.03 11.43
C GLU A 632 -44.57 -9.06 10.25
N THR A 633 -43.66 -8.11 10.07
CA THR A 633 -43.70 -7.16 8.96
C THR A 633 -43.59 -7.86 7.60
N ILE A 634 -42.65 -8.80 7.44
CA ILE A 634 -42.48 -9.59 6.21
C ILE A 634 -43.75 -10.41 5.93
N VAL A 635 -44.29 -11.07 6.95
CA VAL A 635 -45.51 -11.87 6.82
C VAL A 635 -46.70 -10.99 6.40
N SER A 636 -46.86 -9.82 7.03
CA SER A 636 -47.90 -8.84 6.67
C SER A 636 -47.75 -8.32 5.24
N MET A 637 -46.52 -8.04 4.80
CA MET A 637 -46.24 -7.61 3.41
C MET A 637 -46.61 -8.70 2.40
N MET A 638 -46.25 -9.96 2.68
CA MET A 638 -46.62 -11.09 1.81
C MET A 638 -48.14 -11.24 1.71
N ASN A 639 -48.85 -11.18 2.84
CA ASN A 639 -50.30 -11.22 2.85
C ASN A 639 -50.93 -10.06 2.05
N THR A 640 -50.38 -8.85 2.17
CA THR A 640 -50.84 -7.69 1.41
C THR A 640 -50.64 -7.88 -0.10
N LEU A 641 -49.48 -8.41 -0.51
CA LEU A 641 -49.21 -8.70 -1.93
C LEU A 641 -50.12 -9.81 -2.48
N CYS A 642 -50.38 -10.86 -1.70
CA CYS A 642 -51.25 -11.97 -2.07
C CYS A 642 -52.75 -11.60 -2.08
N ALA A 643 -53.16 -10.58 -1.33
CA ALA A 643 -54.56 -10.15 -1.29
C ALA A 643 -55.06 -9.59 -2.63
N ASP A 644 -54.17 -9.02 -3.45
CA ASP A 644 -54.52 -8.59 -4.80
C ASP A 644 -54.59 -9.79 -5.74
N LYS A 645 -55.81 -10.13 -6.19
CA LYS A 645 -56.08 -11.30 -7.04
C LYS A 645 -55.42 -11.26 -8.43
N LYS A 646 -54.88 -10.12 -8.84
CA LYS A 646 -54.06 -10.04 -10.07
C LYS A 646 -52.62 -10.49 -9.83
N ASN A 647 -52.19 -10.68 -8.58
CA ASN A 647 -50.87 -11.16 -8.23
C ASN A 647 -50.84 -12.67 -8.04
N VAL A 648 -49.79 -13.28 -8.56
CA VAL A 648 -49.35 -14.63 -8.23
C VAL A 648 -47.98 -14.50 -7.59
N VAL A 649 -47.92 -14.64 -6.27
CA VAL A 649 -46.70 -14.41 -5.48
C VAL A 649 -46.11 -15.76 -5.08
N PHE A 650 -44.80 -15.93 -5.30
CA PHE A 650 -44.05 -17.10 -4.87
C PHE A 650 -42.82 -16.69 -4.08
N ILE A 651 -42.55 -17.41 -3.00
CA ILE A 651 -41.21 -17.46 -2.41
C ILE A 651 -40.45 -18.62 -3.06
N VAL A 652 -39.27 -18.34 -3.58
CA VAL A 652 -38.32 -19.32 -4.10
C VAL A 652 -37.14 -19.40 -3.13
N SER A 653 -36.84 -20.59 -2.62
CA SER A 653 -35.80 -20.75 -1.60
C SER A 653 -35.14 -22.12 -1.66
N GLY A 654 -33.86 -22.18 -1.30
CA GLY A 654 -33.14 -23.43 -1.05
C GLY A 654 -33.51 -24.09 0.29
N ARG A 655 -34.31 -23.43 1.14
CA ARG A 655 -34.68 -23.97 2.46
C ARG A 655 -35.64 -25.14 2.36
N GLY A 656 -35.58 -25.99 3.39
CA GLY A 656 -36.46 -27.13 3.55
C GLY A 656 -37.92 -26.74 3.62
N ARG A 657 -38.76 -27.58 3.01
CA ARG A 657 -40.23 -27.39 2.91
C ARG A 657 -40.89 -27.09 4.26
N ASP A 658 -40.61 -27.90 5.28
CA ASP A 658 -41.30 -27.81 6.59
C ASP A 658 -41.07 -26.47 7.29
N SER A 659 -39.88 -25.88 7.12
CA SER A 659 -39.55 -24.59 7.72
C SER A 659 -40.34 -23.46 7.07
N LEU A 660 -40.36 -23.43 5.73
CA LEU A 660 -41.11 -22.41 4.97
C LEU A 660 -42.61 -22.55 5.16
N GLU A 661 -43.13 -23.78 5.22
CA GLU A 661 -44.53 -24.04 5.55
C GLU A 661 -44.90 -23.48 6.92
N LYS A 662 -44.08 -23.77 7.94
CA LYS A 662 -44.32 -23.30 9.30
C LYS A 662 -44.29 -21.78 9.39
N TRP A 663 -43.32 -21.15 8.74
CA TRP A 663 -43.13 -19.69 8.80
C TRP A 663 -44.21 -18.91 8.05
N PHE A 664 -44.68 -19.43 6.93
CA PHE A 664 -45.70 -18.78 6.08
C PHE A 664 -47.06 -19.47 6.16
N TYR A 665 -47.32 -20.20 7.25
CA TYR A 665 -48.62 -20.84 7.50
C TYR A 665 -49.76 -19.82 7.47
N SER A 666 -49.53 -18.62 8.00
CA SER A 666 -50.48 -17.51 8.01
C SER A 666 -50.66 -16.81 6.65
N CYS A 667 -50.01 -17.30 5.58
CA CYS A 667 -50.11 -16.79 4.21
C CYS A 667 -50.59 -17.91 3.27
N PRO A 668 -51.88 -18.28 3.27
CA PRO A 668 -52.37 -19.45 2.52
C PRO A 668 -52.32 -19.29 1.00
N GLU A 669 -52.47 -18.05 0.52
CA GLU A 669 -52.45 -17.70 -0.91
C GLU A 669 -51.02 -17.55 -1.47
N LEU A 670 -50.00 -17.63 -0.61
CA LEU A 670 -48.59 -17.53 -1.00
C LEU A 670 -48.08 -18.85 -1.57
N GLY A 671 -47.56 -18.80 -2.80
CA GLY A 671 -46.86 -19.90 -3.41
C GLY A 671 -45.50 -20.12 -2.74
N ILE A 672 -45.11 -21.38 -2.54
CA ILE A 672 -43.81 -21.74 -1.96
C ILE A 672 -43.12 -22.71 -2.90
N ALA A 673 -41.94 -22.33 -3.38
CA ALA A 673 -40.99 -23.19 -4.08
C ALA A 673 -39.80 -23.45 -3.13
N ALA A 674 -39.86 -24.57 -2.43
CA ALA A 674 -38.86 -24.98 -1.45
C ALA A 674 -37.81 -25.90 -2.08
N GLU A 675 -36.65 -26.03 -1.43
CA GLU A 675 -35.54 -26.89 -1.85
C GLU A 675 -35.16 -26.68 -3.32
N HIS A 676 -34.93 -25.41 -3.68
CA HIS A 676 -34.59 -25.00 -5.05
C HIS A 676 -35.66 -25.35 -6.09
N GLY A 677 -36.93 -25.39 -5.65
CA GLY A 677 -38.07 -25.67 -6.52
C GLY A 677 -38.42 -27.16 -6.63
N TYR A 678 -37.76 -28.04 -5.87
CA TYR A 678 -38.13 -29.46 -5.80
C TYR A 678 -39.56 -29.65 -5.27
N PHE A 679 -39.95 -28.86 -4.27
CA PHE A 679 -41.32 -28.83 -3.76
C PHE A 679 -42.02 -27.53 -4.12
N MET A 680 -43.20 -27.62 -4.75
CA MET A 680 -44.03 -26.47 -5.05
C MET A 680 -45.43 -26.57 -4.45
N ARG A 681 -45.82 -25.52 -3.73
CA ARG A 681 -47.17 -25.29 -3.20
C ARG A 681 -47.80 -24.11 -3.92
N LYS A 682 -49.04 -24.27 -4.40
CA LYS A 682 -49.83 -23.18 -4.99
C LYS A 682 -51.23 -23.20 -4.37
N PHE A 683 -51.68 -22.08 -3.80
CA PHE A 683 -53.02 -21.92 -3.20
C PHE A 683 -53.39 -23.02 -2.19
N GLY A 684 -52.48 -23.33 -1.26
CA GLY A 684 -52.73 -24.34 -0.22
C GLY A 684 -52.60 -25.81 -0.66
N THR A 685 -52.43 -26.10 -1.95
CA THR A 685 -52.27 -27.47 -2.47
C THR A 685 -50.86 -27.70 -3.04
N TYR A 686 -50.24 -28.83 -2.69
CA TYR A 686 -48.96 -29.24 -3.28
C TYR A 686 -49.20 -29.82 -4.67
N LEU A 687 -48.50 -29.27 -5.67
CA LEU A 687 -48.44 -29.86 -6.99
C LEU A 687 -47.27 -30.84 -7.00
N ASN A 688 -47.55 -32.13 -7.14
CA ASN A 688 -46.52 -33.12 -7.46
C ASN A 688 -46.15 -32.98 -8.95
N SER A 689 -45.50 -31.89 -9.33
CA SER A 689 -44.90 -31.76 -10.66
C SER A 689 -43.54 -31.08 -10.58
N CYS A 690 -42.55 -31.80 -11.07
CA CYS A 690 -41.15 -31.40 -11.13
C CYS A 690 -41.00 -30.29 -12.18
N LEU A 691 -40.75 -29.06 -11.74
CA LEU A 691 -40.23 -27.98 -12.58
C LEU A 691 -38.82 -27.68 -12.06
N CYS A 692 -37.84 -28.41 -12.57
CA CYS A 692 -36.44 -28.02 -12.45
C CYS A 692 -36.25 -26.66 -13.13
N LEU A 693 -36.44 -25.57 -12.39
CA LEU A 693 -35.82 -24.31 -12.73
C LEU A 693 -34.36 -24.42 -12.31
N GLN A 694 -33.53 -24.99 -13.19
CA GLN A 694 -32.09 -24.79 -13.12
C GLN A 694 -31.84 -23.29 -13.35
N MET A 695 -31.89 -22.50 -12.28
CA MET A 695 -31.17 -21.24 -12.25
C MET A 695 -29.70 -21.62 -12.18
N ASP A 696 -29.04 -21.62 -13.34
CA ASP A 696 -27.59 -21.66 -13.46
C ASP A 696 -27.00 -20.70 -12.43
N GLN A 697 -26.37 -21.25 -11.39
CA GLN A 697 -25.41 -20.52 -10.58
C GLN A 697 -24.20 -20.25 -11.49
N ARG A 698 -24.16 -19.05 -12.08
CA ARG A 698 -22.97 -18.50 -12.75
C ARG A 698 -22.33 -17.43 -11.91
#